data_AF-A0A7J5RJ80-F1
#
_entry.id   AF-A0A7J5RJ80-F1
#
_cell.length_a   1.000
_cell.length_b   1.000
_cell.length_c   1.000
_cell.angle_alpha   90.00
_cell.angle_beta   90.00
_cell.angle_gamma   90.00
#
_symmetry.space_group_name_H-M   'P 1'
#
loop_
_entity.id
_entity.type
_entity.pdbx_description
1 polymer ?
#
loop_
_entity_poly.entity_id
_entity_poly.type
_entity_poly.pdbx_seq_one_letter_code
_entity_poly.pdbx_strand_id
1 'polypeptide(L)'
;MKRYFLSFVWACLLTTNVYAQGHAAESAAVAERVKTVTIVGNQKMIFGPTTDVPASNTYSLIVTDAEGRPIEEDKLNDFRVEWDVEGFKTENDQPGQYCDSYGSFAKNRMPSLETDFKLRNVPMNFYGRMTARLIVGGRTFTAQKGVVALENDRQPDSQVLPMGGYPKEFSAYSDALLGCTVLTESHGQAQDLVFGRWIMAGSDGAKKAELQKDIDGSKFMRISAPTSKKSHVLAKAITPPTSLVVFTSKVRFHDAGAVMSLTSRFPFWSSARLYTNPVTLRFDGQSLTLNDAALSFEGRIAEVKTDTWYVVRLEVNKSNETCWATVADNRGNTIGKSERLKWKESSKPDFFNIGFDNEATGTIDLAECEAMAPNAYAERYNTSVEKGEVYRVVVTYQGELTTGYVNSDLAGYVLGYHDSMATDTLEIACPRDVLDLRIGADKTGVAKIADVKLTKLERQKRKGKVKVHHIGDSTSAGDGSWARVLEKEYDKSPLAALCDFSNRGIGGRNLGIYYQQGKLAEVLRDICPGDIVMVGNNGTNGMNSTFEDDLNYYIDAAEAMGAKIIINSYTPHGAVANYAKGYNQTTHTFDNYRRDAYDVVVRKVATQRAQSDVGYLGFVEIGQHADAIFNAYVADFKANGYASKDDAAQAIIKCFKDHNHYNQGELACHLMLYGYPTCPKPGIVAQIQTLLSKTR
;
A
#
# COMPACT_ATOMS: atom_id res chain seq x y z
N MET A 1 -37.69 37.14 43.57
CA MET A 1 -37.51 37.27 42.11
C MET A 1 -36.08 37.06 41.60
N LYS A 2 -35.00 37.32 42.35
CA LYS A 2 -33.60 37.10 41.88
C LYS A 2 -33.10 35.64 41.91
N ARG A 3 -33.73 34.71 42.65
CA ARG A 3 -33.33 33.29 42.71
C ARG A 3 -33.89 32.41 41.58
N TYR A 4 -34.93 32.86 40.87
CA TYR A 4 -35.52 32.11 39.74
C TYR A 4 -34.89 32.46 38.38
N PHE A 5 -34.17 33.58 38.29
CA PHE A 5 -33.52 34.00 37.04
C PHE A 5 -32.18 33.29 36.82
N LEU A 6 -31.43 32.97 37.89
CA LEU A 6 -30.15 32.25 37.76
C LEU A 6 -30.33 30.77 37.39
N SER A 7 -31.37 30.11 37.92
CA SER A 7 -31.66 28.69 37.61
C SER A 7 -32.20 28.50 36.18
N PHE A 8 -32.93 29.47 35.64
CA PHE A 8 -33.43 29.41 34.26
C PHE A 8 -32.30 29.64 33.22
N VAL A 9 -31.35 30.53 33.53
CA VAL A 9 -30.18 30.78 32.66
C VAL A 9 -29.20 29.60 32.66
N TRP A 10 -28.99 28.94 33.80
CA TRP A 10 -28.16 27.74 33.86
C TRP A 10 -28.80 26.52 33.20
N ALA A 11 -30.13 26.34 33.34
CA ALA A 11 -30.85 25.28 32.64
C ALA A 11 -30.79 25.47 31.11
N CYS A 12 -30.94 26.70 30.60
CA CYS A 12 -30.81 26.99 29.17
C CYS A 12 -29.40 26.77 28.62
N LEU A 13 -28.34 27.10 29.39
CA LEU A 13 -26.92 26.90 29.01
C LEU A 13 -26.47 25.43 29.08
N LEU A 14 -27.08 24.62 29.94
CA LEU A 14 -26.84 23.17 30.01
C LEU A 14 -27.60 22.45 28.89
N THR A 15 -28.84 22.84 28.57
CA THR A 15 -29.58 22.25 27.45
C THR A 15 -28.96 22.59 26.10
N THR A 16 -28.45 23.80 25.88
CA THR A 16 -27.78 24.15 24.61
C THR A 16 -26.44 23.45 24.43
N ASN A 17 -25.66 23.26 25.50
CA ASN A 17 -24.40 22.50 25.44
C ASN A 17 -24.61 20.99 25.25
N VAL A 18 -25.64 20.39 25.88
CA VAL A 18 -25.96 18.97 25.67
C VAL A 18 -26.55 18.72 24.28
N TYR A 19 -27.36 19.66 23.75
CA TYR A 19 -27.88 19.58 22.38
C TYR A 19 -26.77 19.76 21.33
N ALA A 20 -25.83 20.68 21.56
CA ALA A 20 -24.68 20.90 20.68
C ALA A 20 -23.64 19.76 20.74
N GLN A 21 -23.40 19.17 21.93
CA GLN A 21 -22.54 17.99 22.07
C GLN A 21 -23.17 16.72 21.48
N GLY A 22 -24.49 16.57 21.58
CA GLY A 22 -25.23 15.46 20.96
C GLY A 22 -25.15 15.48 19.42
N HIS A 23 -25.39 16.64 18.79
CA HIS A 23 -25.27 16.79 17.34
C HIS A 23 -23.82 16.66 16.82
N ALA A 24 -22.82 17.08 17.60
CA ALA A 24 -21.42 16.92 17.24
C ALA A 24 -20.93 15.46 17.32
N ALA A 25 -21.43 14.68 18.29
CA ALA A 25 -21.10 13.26 18.42
C ALA A 25 -21.77 12.41 17.31
N GLU A 26 -23.00 12.76 16.93
CA GLU A 26 -23.75 12.05 15.89
C GLU A 26 -23.20 12.34 14.47
N SER A 27 -22.80 13.58 14.18
CA SER A 27 -22.15 13.94 12.91
C SER A 27 -20.75 13.33 12.74
N ALA A 28 -19.97 13.17 13.82
CA ALA A 28 -18.69 12.47 13.80
C ALA A 28 -18.84 10.96 13.52
N ALA A 29 -19.83 10.30 14.12
CA ALA A 29 -20.13 8.89 13.88
C ALA A 29 -20.62 8.62 12.43
N VAL A 30 -21.36 9.55 11.84
CA VAL A 30 -21.77 9.48 10.43
C VAL A 30 -20.58 9.66 9.48
N ALA A 31 -19.66 10.58 9.78
CA ALA A 31 -18.45 10.78 8.99
C ALA A 31 -17.51 9.56 8.99
N GLU A 32 -17.53 8.72 10.04
CA GLU A 32 -16.81 7.44 10.05
C GLU A 32 -17.44 6.38 9.15
N ARG A 33 -18.75 6.47 8.89
CA ARG A 33 -19.47 5.54 8.00
C ARG A 33 -19.22 5.85 6.52
N VAL A 34 -18.91 7.10 6.17
CA VAL A 34 -18.64 7.49 4.78
C VAL A 34 -17.31 6.90 4.29
N LYS A 35 -17.36 6.06 3.25
CA LYS A 35 -16.17 5.44 2.65
C LYS A 35 -15.81 6.02 1.30
N THR A 36 -16.79 6.16 0.41
CA THR A 36 -16.60 6.69 -0.95
C THR A 36 -17.69 7.70 -1.29
N VAL A 37 -17.34 8.64 -2.16
CA VAL A 37 -18.25 9.64 -2.72
C VAL A 37 -18.09 9.67 -4.25
N THR A 38 -19.17 9.76 -5.00
CA THR A 38 -19.15 9.72 -6.48
C THR A 38 -20.20 10.66 -7.07
N ILE A 39 -19.84 11.44 -8.10
CA ILE A 39 -20.78 12.34 -8.80
C ILE A 39 -21.51 11.56 -9.88
N VAL A 40 -22.84 11.62 -9.86
CA VAL A 40 -23.75 11.09 -10.87
C VAL A 40 -24.41 12.26 -11.61
N GLY A 41 -24.61 12.08 -12.91
CA GLY A 41 -25.16 13.10 -13.81
C GLY A 41 -24.59 12.97 -15.22
N ASN A 42 -25.15 13.72 -16.16
CA ASN A 42 -24.74 13.65 -17.56
C ASN A 42 -23.34 14.22 -17.76
N GLN A 43 -22.51 13.47 -18.48
CA GLN A 43 -21.20 13.93 -18.87
C GLN A 43 -21.29 15.06 -19.92
N LYS A 44 -22.22 14.92 -20.88
CA LYS A 44 -22.55 15.96 -21.86
C LYS A 44 -23.63 16.88 -21.29
N MET A 45 -23.23 18.10 -20.97
CA MET A 45 -24.07 19.22 -20.61
C MET A 45 -24.81 19.77 -21.84
N ILE A 46 -26.01 20.26 -21.57
CA ILE A 46 -26.89 20.89 -22.54
C ILE A 46 -26.71 22.40 -22.43
N PHE A 47 -26.58 23.05 -23.57
CA PHE A 47 -26.62 24.50 -23.67
C PHE A 47 -28.05 25.02 -23.61
N GLY A 48 -28.19 26.23 -23.04
CA GLY A 48 -29.40 27.01 -23.14
C GLY A 48 -29.82 27.29 -24.59
N PRO A 49 -31.09 27.65 -24.85
CA PRO A 49 -31.54 27.95 -26.20
C PRO A 49 -30.92 29.23 -26.78
N THR A 50 -30.42 30.14 -25.93
CA THR A 50 -29.78 31.40 -26.34
C THR A 50 -28.61 31.76 -25.41
N THR A 51 -27.86 32.79 -25.76
CA THR A 51 -26.80 33.39 -24.93
C THR A 51 -27.32 33.97 -23.61
N ASP A 52 -28.62 34.28 -23.51
CA ASP A 52 -29.21 34.92 -22.33
C ASP A 52 -29.99 33.94 -21.45
N VAL A 53 -30.48 32.84 -22.01
CA VAL A 53 -31.31 31.84 -21.32
C VAL A 53 -30.49 30.58 -21.07
N PRO A 54 -30.11 30.23 -19.82
CA PRO A 54 -29.37 29.02 -19.52
C PRO A 54 -30.23 27.74 -19.53
N ALA A 55 -29.64 26.61 -19.90
CA ALA A 55 -30.18 25.26 -19.63
C ALA A 55 -29.71 24.73 -18.28
N SER A 56 -30.46 23.77 -17.73
CA SER A 56 -30.20 23.15 -16.43
C SER A 56 -29.47 21.82 -16.62
N ASN A 57 -28.37 21.61 -15.91
CA ASN A 57 -27.59 20.37 -15.90
C ASN A 57 -27.47 19.85 -14.47
N THR A 58 -28.28 18.84 -14.12
CA THR A 58 -28.40 18.35 -12.75
C THR A 58 -27.37 17.26 -12.45
N TYR A 59 -26.76 17.35 -11.25
CA TYR A 59 -25.79 16.41 -10.74
C TYR A 59 -26.10 16.07 -9.29
N SER A 60 -25.88 14.82 -8.90
CA SER A 60 -26.10 14.32 -7.54
C SER A 60 -24.86 13.62 -7.02
N LEU A 61 -24.56 13.76 -5.73
CA LEU A 61 -23.45 13.09 -5.07
C LEU A 61 -23.96 11.82 -4.37
N ILE A 62 -23.49 10.66 -4.80
CA ILE A 62 -23.75 9.40 -4.10
C ILE A 62 -22.68 9.21 -3.04
N VAL A 63 -23.11 8.99 -1.80
CA VAL A 63 -22.26 8.70 -0.64
C VAL A 63 -22.50 7.25 -0.23
N THR A 64 -21.46 6.45 -0.01
CA THR A 64 -21.62 5.03 0.38
C THR A 64 -20.82 4.64 1.61
N ASP A 65 -21.29 3.59 2.28
CA ASP A 65 -20.62 2.96 3.43
C ASP A 65 -19.52 1.96 3.02
N ALA A 66 -18.91 1.30 4.01
CA ALA A 66 -17.85 0.32 3.81
C ALA A 66 -18.30 -0.92 3.02
N GLU A 67 -19.59 -1.24 3.04
CA GLU A 67 -20.20 -2.34 2.28
C GLU A 67 -20.68 -1.88 0.88
N GLY A 68 -20.46 -0.63 0.51
CA GLY A 68 -20.86 -0.05 -0.78
C GLY A 68 -22.33 0.33 -0.87
N ARG A 69 -23.06 0.41 0.25
CA ARG A 69 -24.49 0.78 0.26
C ARG A 69 -24.65 2.31 0.31
N PRO A 70 -25.60 2.90 -0.43
CA PRO A 70 -25.87 4.33 -0.36
C PRO A 70 -26.29 4.80 1.04
N ILE A 71 -25.74 5.93 1.46
CA ILE A 71 -26.16 6.68 2.65
C ILE A 71 -27.07 7.80 2.17
N GLU A 72 -28.35 7.71 2.55
CA GLU A 72 -29.37 8.71 2.21
C GLU A 72 -29.07 10.09 2.81
N GLU A 73 -29.48 11.16 2.13
CA GLU A 73 -29.21 12.56 2.51
C GLU A 73 -29.68 12.90 3.94
N ASP A 74 -30.86 12.39 4.33
CA ASP A 74 -31.45 12.58 5.66
C ASP A 74 -30.63 11.92 6.78
N LYS A 75 -29.74 10.98 6.45
CA LYS A 75 -28.86 10.28 7.40
C LYS A 75 -27.48 10.91 7.53
N LEU A 76 -27.16 11.94 6.73
CA LEU A 76 -25.85 12.58 6.75
C LEU A 76 -25.66 13.61 7.87
N ASN A 77 -26.75 14.17 8.44
CA ASN A 77 -26.77 15.10 9.58
C ASN A 77 -25.71 16.22 9.55
N ASP A 78 -26.14 17.46 9.28
CA ASP A 78 -25.27 18.67 9.33
C ASP A 78 -24.06 18.59 8.37
N PHE A 79 -24.35 18.32 7.09
CA PHE A 79 -23.34 18.27 6.03
C PHE A 79 -23.37 19.54 5.16
N ARG A 80 -22.27 19.79 4.44
CA ARG A 80 -22.25 20.71 3.29
C ARG A 80 -21.59 20.06 2.09
N VAL A 81 -22.03 20.43 0.89
CA VAL A 81 -21.35 20.06 -0.35
C VAL A 81 -20.90 21.31 -1.06
N GLU A 82 -19.60 21.43 -1.30
CA GLU A 82 -19.02 22.49 -2.12
C GLU A 82 -18.84 21.95 -3.53
N TRP A 83 -19.49 22.58 -4.51
CA TRP A 83 -19.39 22.23 -5.92
C TRP A 83 -18.52 23.25 -6.66
N ASP A 84 -17.65 22.75 -7.52
CA ASP A 84 -16.76 23.55 -8.35
C ASP A 84 -16.66 22.95 -9.76
N VAL A 85 -16.46 23.79 -10.77
CA VAL A 85 -16.17 23.35 -12.14
C VAL A 85 -14.98 24.14 -12.66
N GLU A 86 -13.84 23.46 -12.78
CA GLU A 86 -12.70 23.99 -13.49
C GLU A 86 -13.01 24.01 -14.99
N GLY A 87 -13.02 25.20 -15.59
CA GLY A 87 -13.39 25.43 -16.99
C GLY A 87 -14.38 26.58 -17.22
N PHE A 88 -15.05 27.07 -16.15
CA PHE A 88 -16.12 28.09 -16.22
C PHE A 88 -16.16 28.98 -14.94
N LYS A 89 -15.15 29.80 -14.65
CA LYS A 89 -15.07 30.44 -13.32
C LYS A 89 -16.23 31.44 -13.05
N THR A 90 -16.70 31.48 -11.81
CA THR A 90 -17.87 32.24 -11.34
C THR A 90 -17.52 33.48 -10.49
N GLU A 91 -18.53 34.32 -10.24
CA GLU A 91 -18.56 35.68 -9.64
C GLU A 91 -17.81 35.96 -8.31
N ASN A 92 -17.16 34.99 -7.66
CA ASN A 92 -16.48 35.19 -6.37
C ASN A 92 -14.95 35.37 -6.45
N ASP A 93 -14.33 35.47 -7.63
CA ASP A 93 -12.87 35.58 -7.77
C ASP A 93 -12.39 36.86 -8.51
N GLN A 94 -11.37 37.53 -7.95
CA GLN A 94 -10.45 38.46 -8.66
C GLN A 94 -9.04 38.34 -8.04
N PRO A 95 -7.91 38.56 -8.76
CA PRO A 95 -7.72 38.80 -10.21
C PRO A 95 -6.92 37.70 -10.97
N GLY A 96 -7.25 37.52 -12.26
CA GLY A 96 -6.64 36.57 -13.23
C GLY A 96 -7.62 35.91 -14.24
N GLN A 97 -8.93 36.17 -14.04
CA GLN A 97 -10.16 36.01 -14.86
C GLN A 97 -10.22 35.01 -16.05
N TYR A 98 -11.19 34.08 -15.98
CA TYR A 98 -11.81 33.40 -17.13
C TYR A 98 -13.32 33.11 -16.89
N CYS A 99 -14.17 33.72 -17.74
CA CYS A 99 -15.59 33.47 -18.07
C CYS A 99 -16.68 33.46 -16.97
N ASP A 100 -16.95 34.63 -16.41
CA ASP A 100 -18.07 34.94 -15.51
C ASP A 100 -19.49 34.91 -16.15
N SER A 101 -19.63 34.77 -17.47
CA SER A 101 -20.90 35.05 -18.15
C SER A 101 -21.69 33.84 -18.68
N TYR A 102 -21.17 32.61 -18.63
CA TYR A 102 -21.81 31.48 -19.35
C TYR A 102 -22.31 30.33 -18.47
N GLY A 103 -21.68 30.08 -17.33
CA GLY A 103 -21.98 28.93 -16.46
C GLY A 103 -22.06 29.33 -14.99
N SER A 104 -23.06 28.83 -14.24
CA SER A 104 -23.13 29.05 -12.79
C SER A 104 -23.89 27.94 -12.09
N PHE A 105 -23.51 27.61 -10.85
CA PHE A 105 -24.30 26.72 -10.02
C PHE A 105 -25.55 27.43 -9.47
N ALA A 106 -26.68 26.73 -9.47
CA ALA A 106 -27.87 27.17 -8.78
C ALA A 106 -27.57 27.32 -7.28
N LYS A 107 -28.04 28.42 -6.68
CA LYS A 107 -27.89 28.65 -5.24
C LYS A 107 -28.87 27.75 -4.48
N ASN A 108 -28.34 26.73 -3.80
CA ASN A 108 -29.11 25.91 -2.88
C ASN A 108 -29.38 26.69 -1.57
N ARG A 109 -30.63 26.70 -1.10
CA ARG A 109 -31.03 27.37 0.15
C ARG A 109 -30.86 26.50 1.40
N MET A 110 -30.72 25.19 1.20
CA MET A 110 -30.49 24.17 2.23
C MET A 110 -29.36 23.23 1.76
N PRO A 111 -28.65 22.52 2.66
CA PRO A 111 -27.73 21.46 2.27
C PRO A 111 -28.42 20.43 1.38
N SER A 112 -27.77 20.04 0.28
CA SER A 112 -28.26 19.01 -0.62
C SER A 112 -27.08 18.29 -1.27
N LEU A 113 -27.25 16.98 -1.49
CA LEU A 113 -26.36 16.18 -2.32
C LEU A 113 -26.55 16.46 -3.81
N GLU A 114 -27.60 17.19 -4.19
CA GLU A 114 -27.88 17.58 -5.56
C GLU A 114 -27.50 19.04 -5.83
N THR A 115 -27.06 19.29 -7.05
CA THR A 115 -26.81 20.63 -7.58
C THR A 115 -27.25 20.71 -9.02
N ASP A 116 -27.44 21.94 -9.50
CA ASP A 116 -27.77 22.19 -10.88
C ASP A 116 -26.83 23.25 -11.45
N PHE A 117 -26.15 22.91 -12.55
CA PHE A 117 -25.26 23.81 -13.26
C PHE A 117 -25.98 24.45 -14.45
N LYS A 118 -26.23 25.74 -14.35
CA LYS A 118 -26.90 26.56 -15.37
C LYS A 118 -25.90 26.98 -16.44
N LEU A 119 -26.14 26.62 -17.70
CA LEU A 119 -25.22 26.88 -18.82
C LEU A 119 -25.92 27.57 -20.00
N ARG A 120 -25.44 28.75 -20.40
CA ARG A 120 -25.92 29.56 -21.54
C ARG A 120 -25.27 29.13 -22.86
N ASN A 121 -26.00 29.28 -23.96
CA ASN A 121 -25.48 28.98 -25.31
C ASN A 121 -24.32 29.92 -25.66
N VAL A 122 -23.21 29.38 -26.18
CA VAL A 122 -22.15 30.15 -26.83
C VAL A 122 -21.49 29.36 -27.97
N PRO A 123 -21.00 30.01 -29.03
CA PRO A 123 -20.53 29.37 -30.26
C PRO A 123 -19.14 28.70 -30.12
N MET A 124 -18.88 28.07 -28.96
CA MET A 124 -17.64 27.40 -28.57
C MET A 124 -17.97 26.11 -27.80
N ASN A 125 -17.10 25.11 -27.94
CA ASN A 125 -17.18 23.88 -27.17
C ASN A 125 -16.47 24.05 -25.82
N PHE A 126 -17.04 23.48 -24.75
CA PHE A 126 -16.53 23.58 -23.40
C PHE A 126 -16.22 22.24 -22.78
N TYR A 127 -15.17 22.24 -21.97
CA TYR A 127 -14.63 21.06 -21.33
C TYR A 127 -14.15 21.42 -19.93
N GLY A 128 -14.56 20.65 -18.93
CA GLY A 128 -14.26 20.97 -17.55
C GLY A 128 -14.23 19.78 -16.61
N ARG A 129 -13.79 20.04 -15.38
CA ARG A 129 -13.80 19.09 -14.28
C ARG A 129 -14.70 19.58 -13.17
N MET A 130 -15.80 18.88 -12.96
CA MET A 130 -16.66 19.05 -11.82
C MET A 130 -16.05 18.38 -10.59
N THR A 131 -15.93 19.12 -9.50
CA THR A 131 -15.50 18.64 -8.19
C THR A 131 -16.62 18.86 -7.19
N ALA A 132 -16.91 17.84 -6.39
CA ALA A 132 -17.81 17.92 -5.25
C ALA A 132 -17.03 17.59 -3.99
N ARG A 133 -17.04 18.48 -3.00
CA ARG A 133 -16.44 18.25 -1.69
C ARG A 133 -17.55 18.13 -0.66
N LEU A 134 -17.80 16.90 -0.21
CA LEU A 134 -18.68 16.63 0.92
C LEU A 134 -17.91 16.88 2.21
N ILE A 135 -18.48 17.70 3.08
CA ILE A 135 -17.93 18.01 4.39
C ILE A 135 -18.98 17.62 5.42
N VAL A 136 -18.66 16.61 6.23
CA VAL A 136 -19.54 16.00 7.23
C VAL A 136 -18.69 15.64 8.45
N GLY A 137 -19.16 15.99 9.66
CA GLY A 137 -18.44 15.72 10.91
C GLY A 137 -17.00 16.26 10.94
N GLY A 138 -16.71 17.36 10.24
CA GLY A 138 -15.36 17.95 10.14
C GLY A 138 -14.39 17.24 9.20
N ARG A 139 -14.80 16.17 8.51
CA ARG A 139 -14.01 15.47 7.48
C ARG A 139 -14.44 15.90 6.08
N THR A 140 -13.49 15.92 5.16
CA THR A 140 -13.72 16.27 3.75
C THR A 140 -13.51 15.06 2.86
N PHE A 141 -14.50 14.77 2.01
CA PHE A 141 -14.45 13.75 0.98
C PHE A 141 -14.62 14.42 -0.39
N THR A 142 -13.78 14.06 -1.36
CA THR A 142 -13.78 14.71 -2.68
C THR A 142 -14.16 13.70 -3.76
N ALA A 143 -15.15 14.05 -4.58
CA ALA A 143 -15.47 13.35 -5.82
C ALA A 143 -15.18 14.26 -7.02
N GLN A 144 -14.81 13.66 -8.16
CA GLN A 144 -14.57 14.40 -9.39
C GLN A 144 -15.21 13.69 -10.58
N LYS A 145 -15.71 14.48 -11.55
CA LYS A 145 -16.31 14.02 -12.79
C LYS A 145 -16.00 15.01 -13.90
N GLY A 146 -15.60 14.53 -15.08
CA GLY A 146 -15.41 15.42 -16.22
C GLY A 146 -16.73 15.71 -16.94
N VAL A 147 -16.83 16.90 -17.51
CA VAL A 147 -18.05 17.44 -18.12
C VAL A 147 -17.74 18.18 -19.42
N VAL A 148 -18.68 18.17 -20.36
CA VAL A 148 -18.53 18.76 -21.70
C VAL A 148 -19.80 19.43 -22.19
N ALA A 149 -19.73 20.56 -22.90
CA ALA A 149 -20.86 21.18 -23.61
C ALA A 149 -20.45 21.56 -25.05
N LEU A 150 -21.32 21.37 -26.04
CA LEU A 150 -20.96 21.44 -27.47
C LEU A 150 -22.01 22.26 -28.26
N GLU A 151 -21.62 23.36 -28.93
CA GLU A 151 -22.50 24.22 -29.76
C GLU A 151 -22.07 24.25 -31.24
N ASN A 152 -20.76 24.17 -31.54
CA ASN A 152 -20.26 24.24 -32.91
C ASN A 152 -19.97 22.84 -33.46
N ASP A 153 -20.93 22.31 -34.21
CA ASP A 153 -20.92 21.02 -34.90
C ASP A 153 -19.98 20.96 -36.13
N ARG A 154 -19.30 22.06 -36.48
CA ARG A 154 -18.21 22.09 -37.47
C ARG A 154 -16.81 21.92 -36.86
N GLN A 155 -16.69 21.88 -35.53
CA GLN A 155 -15.46 21.48 -34.84
C GLN A 155 -15.71 20.19 -34.05
N PRO A 156 -14.97 19.10 -34.31
CA PRO A 156 -15.27 17.81 -33.71
C PRO A 156 -15.26 17.80 -32.17
N ASP A 157 -16.36 17.26 -31.65
CA ASP A 157 -16.75 17.02 -30.27
C ASP A 157 -15.73 16.18 -29.49
N SER A 158 -14.97 16.78 -28.57
CA SER A 158 -13.87 16.02 -27.97
C SER A 158 -13.25 16.59 -26.70
N GLN A 159 -13.82 16.29 -25.53
CA GLN A 159 -13.06 16.26 -24.26
C GLN A 159 -13.96 15.83 -23.09
N VAL A 160 -13.61 14.71 -22.45
CA VAL A 160 -13.82 14.48 -21.02
C VAL A 160 -12.66 13.62 -20.53
N LEU A 161 -11.94 14.12 -19.50
CA LEU A 161 -10.89 13.50 -18.65
C LEU A 161 -9.57 13.08 -19.35
N PRO A 162 -8.39 12.92 -18.67
CA PRO A 162 -8.05 13.00 -17.22
C PRO A 162 -6.87 13.96 -16.84
N MET A 163 -6.58 14.12 -15.53
CA MET A 163 -5.40 14.83 -15.01
C MET A 163 -4.09 14.03 -15.18
N GLY A 164 -3.08 14.68 -15.77
CA GLY A 164 -1.70 14.70 -15.25
C GLY A 164 -0.84 13.45 -15.45
N GLY A 165 -0.47 13.13 -16.69
CA GLY A 165 0.53 12.11 -17.03
C GLY A 165 0.63 11.96 -18.55
N TYR A 166 1.56 11.16 -19.06
CA TYR A 166 1.49 10.68 -20.44
C TYR A 166 0.21 9.84 -20.60
N PRO A 167 -0.48 9.87 -21.75
CA PRO A 167 -1.59 8.97 -22.01
C PRO A 167 -1.07 7.54 -22.04
N LYS A 168 -1.35 6.78 -20.97
CA LYS A 168 -0.96 5.38 -20.86
C LYS A 168 -1.46 4.57 -22.05
N GLU A 169 -2.68 4.84 -22.51
CA GLU A 169 -3.30 4.13 -23.62
C GLU A 169 -4.27 5.04 -24.39
N PHE A 170 -4.03 5.23 -25.70
CA PHE A 170 -4.92 6.05 -26.55
C PHE A 170 -6.26 5.33 -26.83
N SER A 171 -6.34 4.01 -26.69
CA SER A 171 -7.61 3.27 -26.80
C SER A 171 -8.65 3.66 -25.74
N ALA A 172 -8.24 4.26 -24.62
CA ALA A 172 -9.14 4.76 -23.59
C ALA A 172 -9.97 5.99 -24.04
N TYR A 173 -9.54 6.68 -25.09
CA TYR A 173 -10.28 7.81 -25.67
C TYR A 173 -11.59 7.35 -26.32
N SER A 174 -12.64 8.18 -26.29
CA SER A 174 -13.91 7.85 -26.96
C SER A 174 -13.75 7.78 -28.48
N ASP A 175 -14.54 6.93 -29.15
CA ASP A 175 -14.61 6.92 -30.63
C ASP A 175 -15.11 8.25 -31.21
N ALA A 176 -15.77 9.09 -30.41
CA ALA A 176 -16.14 10.46 -30.80
C ALA A 176 -14.92 11.37 -31.07
N LEU A 177 -13.74 11.02 -30.54
CA LEU A 177 -12.52 11.81 -30.69
C LEU A 177 -11.71 11.45 -31.95
N LEU A 178 -12.19 10.49 -32.75
CA LEU A 178 -11.50 10.07 -33.97
C LEU A 178 -11.44 11.22 -34.97
N GLY A 179 -10.25 11.48 -35.52
CA GLY A 179 -9.99 12.62 -36.42
C GLY A 179 -9.66 13.93 -35.70
N CYS A 180 -9.80 14.00 -34.37
CA CYS A 180 -9.34 15.17 -33.61
C CYS A 180 -7.83 15.28 -33.62
N THR A 181 -7.33 16.52 -33.72
CA THR A 181 -5.91 16.82 -33.75
C THR A 181 -5.43 17.45 -32.45
N VAL A 182 -4.21 17.10 -32.04
CA VAL A 182 -3.53 17.75 -30.90
C VAL A 182 -3.29 19.23 -31.19
N LEU A 183 -3.46 20.06 -30.17
CA LEU A 183 -3.18 21.50 -30.18
C LEU A 183 -1.80 21.76 -30.77
N THR A 184 -1.80 22.58 -31.83
CA THR A 184 -0.57 23.11 -32.40
C THR A 184 -0.18 24.37 -31.66
N GLU A 185 1.04 24.41 -31.12
CA GLU A 185 1.56 25.56 -30.38
C GLU A 185 3.00 25.87 -30.84
N SER A 186 3.28 27.15 -31.01
CA SER A 186 4.55 27.64 -31.55
C SER A 186 5.44 28.32 -30.51
N HIS A 187 4.96 28.57 -29.29
CA HIS A 187 5.68 29.35 -28.27
C HIS A 187 5.60 28.77 -26.84
N GLY A 188 5.01 27.59 -26.67
CA GLY A 188 4.95 26.88 -25.39
C GLY A 188 4.07 27.51 -24.33
N GLN A 189 3.12 28.32 -24.74
CA GLN A 189 2.19 29.00 -23.84
C GLN A 189 0.92 28.18 -23.56
N ALA A 190 0.62 27.18 -24.39
CA ALA A 190 -0.58 26.36 -24.29
C ALA A 190 -0.25 24.86 -24.34
N GLN A 191 -1.08 24.05 -23.66
CA GLN A 191 -1.00 22.59 -23.64
C GLN A 191 -2.35 22.00 -24.04
N ASP A 192 -2.35 20.89 -24.78
CA ASP A 192 -3.59 20.20 -25.17
C ASP A 192 -4.21 19.47 -23.97
N LEU A 193 -5.34 19.94 -23.45
CA LEU A 193 -5.96 19.32 -22.29
C LEU A 193 -6.68 17.98 -22.62
N VAL A 194 -6.99 17.70 -23.88
CA VAL A 194 -7.61 16.45 -24.38
C VAL A 194 -6.59 15.31 -24.34
N PHE A 195 -5.47 15.54 -25.03
CA PHE A 195 -4.48 14.52 -25.34
C PHE A 195 -3.40 14.58 -24.29
N GLY A 196 -3.80 14.56 -23.01
CA GLY A 196 -2.88 14.47 -21.89
C GLY A 196 -1.75 15.49 -21.96
N ARG A 197 -2.00 16.77 -22.24
CA ARG A 197 -1.01 17.86 -22.30
C ARG A 197 0.13 17.67 -23.30
N TRP A 198 -0.08 16.85 -24.33
CA TRP A 198 0.79 16.85 -25.50
C TRP A 198 0.64 18.15 -26.29
N ILE A 199 1.65 18.48 -27.09
CA ILE A 199 1.67 19.64 -27.97
C ILE A 199 2.19 19.17 -29.32
N MET A 200 1.54 19.57 -30.41
CA MET A 200 2.14 19.46 -31.73
C MET A 200 3.03 20.67 -31.98
N ALA A 201 4.35 20.47 -31.94
CA ALA A 201 5.36 21.51 -32.02
C ALA A 201 6.28 21.33 -33.24
N GLY A 202 6.96 22.41 -33.61
CA GLY A 202 7.83 22.46 -34.77
C GLY A 202 7.56 23.62 -35.72
N SER A 203 8.46 23.82 -36.67
CA SER A 203 8.46 24.98 -37.58
C SER A 203 7.52 24.82 -38.79
N ASP A 204 6.86 23.68 -38.96
CA ASP A 204 5.90 23.47 -40.04
C ASP A 204 4.48 23.93 -39.67
N GLY A 205 3.79 24.58 -40.60
CA GLY A 205 2.39 24.95 -40.45
C GLY A 205 1.42 23.80 -40.77
N ALA A 206 1.87 22.80 -41.53
CA ALA A 206 1.06 21.64 -41.92
C ALA A 206 1.22 20.43 -40.97
N LYS A 207 1.98 20.58 -39.87
CA LYS A 207 2.16 19.54 -38.86
C LYS A 207 0.84 19.19 -38.19
N LYS A 208 0.59 17.91 -37.99
CA LYS A 208 -0.55 17.45 -37.20
C LYS A 208 -0.25 16.14 -36.50
N ALA A 209 -0.84 15.98 -35.33
CA ALA A 209 -0.99 14.69 -34.66
C ALA A 209 -2.48 14.43 -34.52
N GLU A 210 -2.98 13.32 -35.07
CA GLU A 210 -4.40 13.03 -35.21
C GLU A 210 -4.75 11.68 -34.56
N LEU A 211 -5.82 11.62 -33.76
CA LEU A 211 -6.29 10.36 -33.20
C LEU A 211 -6.95 9.51 -34.28
N GLN A 212 -6.45 8.30 -34.49
CA GLN A 212 -6.96 7.34 -35.46
C GLN A 212 -7.27 5.99 -34.80
N LYS A 213 -7.96 5.14 -35.55
CA LYS A 213 -8.35 3.79 -35.15
C LYS A 213 -7.67 2.78 -36.06
N ASP A 214 -7.09 1.74 -35.47
CA ASP A 214 -6.48 0.63 -36.20
C ASP A 214 -7.55 -0.41 -36.61
N ILE A 215 -7.16 -1.37 -37.46
CA ILE A 215 -8.08 -2.40 -37.99
C ILE A 215 -8.66 -3.31 -36.89
N ASP A 216 -7.93 -3.49 -35.79
CA ASP A 216 -8.36 -4.26 -34.61
C ASP A 216 -9.25 -3.46 -33.65
N GLY A 217 -9.50 -2.18 -33.96
CA GLY A 217 -10.31 -1.27 -33.16
C GLY A 217 -9.55 -0.53 -32.05
N SER A 218 -8.27 -0.82 -31.84
CA SER A 218 -7.39 -0.02 -30.96
C SER A 218 -7.19 1.39 -31.52
N LYS A 219 -6.86 2.36 -30.67
CA LYS A 219 -6.62 3.74 -31.10
C LYS A 219 -5.19 4.17 -30.87
N PHE A 220 -4.72 5.07 -31.73
CA PHE A 220 -3.37 5.60 -31.70
C PHE A 220 -3.35 7.05 -32.19
N MET A 221 -2.30 7.77 -31.83
CA MET A 221 -2.00 9.10 -32.33
C MET A 221 -1.09 8.99 -33.54
N ARG A 222 -1.55 9.42 -34.72
CA ARG A 222 -0.76 9.50 -35.94
C ARG A 222 -0.06 10.84 -36.05
N ILE A 223 1.26 10.83 -35.99
CA ILE A 223 2.09 12.04 -36.08
C ILE A 223 2.59 12.16 -37.51
N SER A 224 2.23 13.26 -38.19
CA SER A 224 2.54 13.49 -39.61
C SER A 224 3.53 14.63 -39.80
N ALA A 225 4.60 14.36 -40.55
CA ALA A 225 5.65 15.29 -40.93
C ALA A 225 5.68 15.49 -42.46
N PRO A 226 4.84 16.38 -43.02
CA PRO A 226 4.63 16.47 -44.47
C PRO A 226 5.71 17.25 -45.23
N THR A 227 6.53 18.07 -44.55
CA THR A 227 7.51 18.96 -45.22
C THR A 227 8.92 18.67 -44.73
N SER A 228 9.87 18.41 -45.62
CA SER A 228 11.28 18.22 -45.22
C SER A 228 11.91 19.53 -44.73
N LYS A 229 13.01 19.45 -43.98
CA LYS A 229 13.75 20.62 -43.45
C LYS A 229 13.01 21.43 -42.38
N LYS A 230 11.93 20.88 -41.82
CA LYS A 230 11.20 21.46 -40.69
C LYS A 230 11.05 20.40 -39.62
N SER A 231 10.99 20.79 -38.35
CA SER A 231 10.76 19.84 -37.26
C SER A 231 9.26 19.58 -37.08
N HIS A 232 8.90 18.36 -36.69
CA HIS A 232 7.52 17.92 -36.45
C HIS A 232 7.51 16.94 -35.30
N VAL A 233 7.28 17.45 -34.10
CA VAL A 233 7.28 16.59 -32.91
C VAL A 233 6.00 16.77 -32.13
N LEU A 234 5.44 15.63 -31.76
CA LEU A 234 4.52 15.56 -30.65
C LEU A 234 5.38 15.63 -29.38
N ALA A 235 5.21 16.71 -28.63
CA ALA A 235 6.07 17.05 -27.51
C ALA A 235 5.31 17.10 -26.19
N LYS A 236 5.93 16.58 -25.15
CA LYS A 236 5.41 16.58 -23.79
C LYS A 236 6.39 17.36 -22.91
N ALA A 237 5.91 18.40 -22.25
CA ALA A 237 6.66 19.04 -21.19
C ALA A 237 6.89 18.04 -20.05
N ILE A 238 8.15 17.93 -19.61
CA ILE A 238 8.56 17.08 -18.50
C ILE A 238 9.17 17.94 -17.40
N THR A 239 9.06 17.47 -16.16
CA THR A 239 9.98 17.95 -15.13
C THR A 239 11.37 17.39 -15.46
N PRO A 240 12.41 18.24 -15.55
CA PRO A 240 13.74 17.77 -15.85
C PRO A 240 14.17 16.63 -14.93
N PRO A 241 14.61 15.48 -15.47
CA PRO A 241 15.01 14.35 -14.65
C PRO A 241 16.13 14.74 -13.70
N THR A 242 16.06 14.30 -12.45
CA THR A 242 17.14 14.41 -11.45
C THR A 242 17.83 13.06 -11.18
N SER A 243 17.25 11.98 -11.71
CA SER A 243 17.66 10.58 -11.55
C SER A 243 17.16 9.75 -12.74
N LEU A 244 17.00 8.43 -12.59
CA LEU A 244 16.51 7.54 -13.64
C LEU A 244 15.02 7.80 -13.94
N VAL A 245 14.72 8.00 -15.22
CA VAL A 245 13.37 8.03 -15.77
C VAL A 245 13.32 7.04 -16.93
N VAL A 246 12.26 6.24 -16.98
CA VAL A 246 11.98 5.24 -18.00
C VAL A 246 10.76 5.70 -18.79
N PHE A 247 10.97 6.02 -20.06
CA PHE A 247 9.91 6.29 -21.02
C PHE A 247 9.58 5.00 -21.77
N THR A 248 8.39 4.45 -21.57
CA THR A 248 7.87 3.33 -22.35
C THR A 248 6.92 3.88 -23.40
N SER A 249 7.04 3.46 -24.64
CA SER A 249 6.12 3.86 -25.72
C SER A 249 5.85 2.70 -26.67
N LYS A 250 4.57 2.52 -27.02
CA LYS A 250 4.15 1.59 -28.06
C LYS A 250 4.00 2.35 -29.37
N VAL A 251 4.88 2.06 -30.32
CA VAL A 251 5.04 2.84 -31.54
C VAL A 251 5.02 1.94 -32.78
N ARG A 252 4.54 2.49 -33.89
CA ARG A 252 4.63 1.87 -35.21
C ARG A 252 5.31 2.87 -36.14
N PHE A 253 6.44 2.45 -36.71
CA PHE A 253 7.23 3.26 -37.62
C PHE A 253 6.78 3.00 -39.06
N HIS A 254 6.57 4.06 -39.84
CA HIS A 254 6.30 3.94 -41.29
C HIS A 254 7.50 4.38 -42.12
N ASP A 255 8.14 5.48 -41.71
CA ASP A 255 9.18 6.13 -42.49
C ASP A 255 10.48 6.30 -41.70
N ALA A 256 11.60 6.26 -42.42
CA ALA A 256 12.92 6.53 -41.86
C ALA A 256 13.02 7.97 -41.31
N GLY A 257 13.85 8.14 -40.28
CA GLY A 257 14.08 9.43 -39.62
C GLY A 257 13.12 9.75 -38.47
N ALA A 258 12.22 8.83 -38.13
CA ALA A 258 11.41 8.96 -36.93
C ALA A 258 12.28 8.91 -35.67
N VAL A 259 11.99 9.78 -34.69
CA VAL A 259 12.79 9.98 -33.49
C VAL A 259 11.97 9.95 -32.21
N MET A 260 12.62 9.53 -31.13
CA MET A 260 12.20 9.76 -29.75
C MET A 260 13.34 10.46 -29.00
N SER A 261 13.13 11.66 -28.47
CA SER A 261 14.24 12.48 -27.96
C SER A 261 13.91 13.30 -26.72
N LEU A 262 14.96 13.73 -26.03
CA LEU A 262 14.88 14.72 -24.95
C LEU A 262 15.48 16.06 -25.38
N THR A 263 14.83 17.18 -25.04
CA THR A 263 15.27 18.53 -25.45
C THR A 263 15.15 19.57 -24.32
N SER A 264 16.10 20.51 -24.21
CA SER A 264 16.22 21.47 -23.08
C SER A 264 15.51 22.82 -23.22
N ARG A 265 14.67 23.00 -24.24
CA ARG A 265 13.86 24.21 -24.50
C ARG A 265 12.65 23.82 -25.36
N PHE A 266 11.77 24.79 -25.63
CA PHE A 266 10.58 24.58 -26.43
C PHE A 266 10.93 23.80 -27.72
N PRO A 267 10.14 22.76 -28.07
CA PRO A 267 10.61 21.64 -28.86
C PRO A 267 10.63 22.00 -30.36
N PHE A 268 11.69 22.72 -30.73
CA PHE A 268 12.16 22.82 -32.09
C PHE A 268 13.46 22.05 -32.18
N TRP A 269 13.57 21.19 -33.19
CA TRP A 269 14.88 20.67 -33.57
C TRP A 269 15.68 21.84 -34.14
N SER A 270 16.64 22.35 -33.36
CA SER A 270 17.44 23.52 -33.71
C SER A 270 18.91 23.25 -33.44
N SER A 271 19.77 23.61 -34.38
CA SER A 271 21.23 23.61 -34.22
C SER A 271 21.74 24.88 -33.52
N ALA A 272 20.85 25.75 -33.04
CA ALA A 272 21.23 26.95 -32.32
C ALA A 272 21.80 26.59 -30.93
N ARG A 273 22.91 27.24 -30.57
CA ARG A 273 23.77 27.01 -29.39
C ARG A 273 23.09 26.98 -28.01
N LEU A 274 21.78 27.24 -27.93
CA LEU A 274 20.97 27.29 -26.70
C LEU A 274 20.02 26.09 -26.54
N TYR A 275 19.95 25.19 -27.52
CA TYR A 275 19.14 23.98 -27.52
C TYR A 275 20.07 22.77 -27.41
N THR A 276 19.71 21.79 -26.58
CA THR A 276 20.47 20.55 -26.41
C THR A 276 19.57 19.35 -26.64
N ASN A 277 20.13 18.30 -27.25
CA ASN A 277 19.46 17.03 -27.58
C ASN A 277 20.27 15.86 -26.98
N PRO A 278 20.34 15.74 -25.64
CA PRO A 278 21.26 14.80 -24.96
C PRO A 278 21.00 13.32 -25.29
N VAL A 279 19.75 12.97 -25.62
CA VAL A 279 19.30 11.60 -25.87
C VAL A 279 18.40 11.61 -27.10
N THR A 280 18.75 10.81 -28.10
CA THR A 280 17.96 10.58 -29.32
C THR A 280 17.97 9.11 -29.69
N LEU A 281 16.80 8.49 -29.71
CA LEU A 281 16.56 7.23 -30.39
C LEU A 281 16.04 7.53 -31.81
N ARG A 282 16.61 6.92 -32.84
CA ARG A 282 16.23 7.15 -34.25
C ARG A 282 15.98 5.83 -34.97
N PHE A 283 14.90 5.78 -35.76
CA PHE A 283 14.66 4.74 -36.75
C PHE A 283 15.27 5.15 -38.10
N ASP A 284 16.14 4.34 -38.67
CA ASP A 284 16.83 4.63 -39.94
C ASP A 284 16.13 4.03 -41.18
N GLY A 285 15.00 3.35 -40.98
CA GLY A 285 14.28 2.61 -42.01
C GLY A 285 14.42 1.09 -41.89
N GLN A 286 15.44 0.60 -41.16
CA GLN A 286 15.67 -0.83 -40.94
C GLN A 286 16.00 -1.17 -39.47
N SER A 287 16.58 -0.24 -38.73
CA SER A 287 17.07 -0.45 -37.36
C SER A 287 16.83 0.77 -36.47
N LEU A 288 17.09 0.59 -35.17
CA LEU A 288 17.09 1.68 -34.21
C LEU A 288 18.51 1.99 -33.76
N THR A 289 18.83 3.28 -33.66
CA THR A 289 20.06 3.78 -33.04
C THR A 289 19.74 4.62 -31.81
N LEU A 290 20.48 4.45 -30.72
CA LEU A 290 20.45 5.34 -29.57
C LEU A 290 21.75 6.13 -29.55
N ASN A 291 21.66 7.46 -29.61
CA ASN A 291 22.82 8.35 -29.69
C ASN A 291 23.84 7.88 -30.75
N ASP A 292 23.32 7.54 -31.94
CA ASP A 292 24.08 7.09 -33.12
C ASP A 292 24.67 5.66 -33.01
N ALA A 293 24.48 4.97 -31.89
CA ALA A 293 24.87 3.57 -31.72
C ALA A 293 23.70 2.61 -31.98
N ALA A 294 23.90 1.62 -32.84
CA ALA A 294 22.87 0.64 -33.18
C ALA A 294 22.44 -0.22 -31.99
N LEU A 295 21.14 -0.51 -31.90
CA LEU A 295 20.62 -1.52 -30.99
C LEU A 295 20.94 -2.91 -31.55
N SER A 296 21.32 -3.83 -30.68
CA SER A 296 21.62 -5.21 -31.05
C SER A 296 20.99 -6.21 -30.08
N PHE A 297 20.80 -7.44 -30.54
CA PHE A 297 20.38 -8.57 -29.72
C PHE A 297 21.14 -9.82 -30.18
N GLU A 298 21.74 -10.53 -29.23
CA GLU A 298 22.55 -11.74 -29.51
C GLU A 298 23.64 -11.55 -30.60
N GLY A 299 24.27 -10.37 -30.60
CA GLY A 299 25.36 -10.04 -31.52
C GLY A 299 24.92 -9.62 -32.93
N ARG A 300 23.62 -9.42 -33.16
CA ARG A 300 23.07 -8.95 -34.44
C ARG A 300 22.34 -7.62 -34.26
N ILE A 301 22.42 -6.74 -35.25
CA ILE A 301 21.65 -5.48 -35.27
C ILE A 301 20.16 -5.82 -35.23
N ALA A 302 19.42 -5.08 -34.40
CA ALA A 302 17.98 -5.25 -34.25
C ALA A 302 17.26 -4.79 -35.53
N GLU A 303 16.62 -5.72 -36.24
CA GLU A 303 15.79 -5.40 -37.39
C GLU A 303 14.40 -4.94 -36.93
N VAL A 304 14.01 -3.74 -37.35
CA VAL A 304 12.72 -3.12 -37.09
C VAL A 304 12.01 -2.94 -38.43
N LYS A 305 10.84 -3.58 -38.56
CA LYS A 305 10.03 -3.54 -39.77
C LYS A 305 9.07 -2.36 -39.74
N THR A 306 8.83 -1.77 -40.89
CA THR A 306 7.77 -0.75 -41.02
C THR A 306 6.40 -1.39 -40.76
N ASP A 307 5.43 -0.55 -40.42
CA ASP A 307 4.01 -0.92 -40.25
C ASP A 307 3.76 -1.97 -39.15
N THR A 308 4.73 -2.18 -38.26
CA THR A 308 4.68 -3.13 -37.14
C THR A 308 4.73 -2.40 -35.80
N TRP A 309 3.93 -2.85 -34.83
CA TRP A 309 3.94 -2.32 -33.47
C TRP A 309 5.12 -2.85 -32.65
N TYR A 310 5.82 -1.94 -31.98
CA TYR A 310 6.92 -2.22 -31.08
C TYR A 310 6.74 -1.50 -29.74
N VAL A 311 7.24 -2.10 -28.67
CA VAL A 311 7.35 -1.44 -27.36
C VAL A 311 8.80 -1.00 -27.18
N VAL A 312 9.00 0.31 -27.18
CA VAL A 312 10.29 0.96 -26.94
C VAL A 312 10.35 1.41 -25.49
N ARG A 313 11.38 0.98 -24.78
CA ARG A 313 11.75 1.49 -23.45
C ARG A 313 13.02 2.30 -23.57
N LEU A 314 12.93 3.60 -23.31
CA LEU A 314 14.05 4.53 -23.27
C LEU A 314 14.33 4.94 -21.83
N GLU A 315 15.47 4.52 -21.31
CA GLU A 315 15.89 4.75 -19.94
C GLU A 315 16.94 5.86 -19.92
N VAL A 316 16.68 6.92 -19.15
CA VAL A 316 17.55 8.10 -19.07
C VAL A 316 17.88 8.38 -17.62
N ASN A 317 19.16 8.51 -17.30
CA ASN A 317 19.63 8.76 -15.95
C ASN A 317 20.40 10.06 -15.87
N LYS A 318 19.82 11.06 -15.22
CA LYS A 318 20.49 12.36 -15.04
C LYS A 318 21.70 12.28 -14.10
N SER A 319 21.68 11.41 -13.08
CA SER A 319 22.68 11.43 -12.02
C SER A 319 24.10 11.15 -12.52
N ASN A 320 24.22 10.39 -13.60
CA ASN A 320 25.47 10.04 -14.25
C ASN A 320 25.47 10.35 -15.76
N GLU A 321 24.44 11.04 -16.24
CA GLU A 321 24.21 11.40 -17.64
C GLU A 321 24.38 10.20 -18.58
N THR A 322 23.68 9.10 -18.28
CA THR A 322 23.65 7.91 -19.12
C THR A 322 22.25 7.59 -19.64
N CYS A 323 22.17 6.87 -20.74
CA CYS A 323 20.92 6.39 -21.32
C CYS A 323 21.10 5.00 -21.94
N TRP A 324 20.02 4.23 -22.00
CA TRP A 324 19.96 2.97 -22.75
C TRP A 324 18.53 2.71 -23.23
N ALA A 325 18.39 1.85 -24.22
CA ALA A 325 17.09 1.53 -24.81
C ALA A 325 16.93 0.03 -25.00
N THR A 326 15.69 -0.44 -24.82
CA THR A 326 15.26 -1.79 -25.20
C THR A 326 14.07 -1.68 -26.12
N VAL A 327 14.04 -2.48 -27.17
CA VAL A 327 12.89 -2.63 -28.08
C VAL A 327 12.38 -4.07 -28.03
N ALA A 328 11.06 -4.21 -27.89
CA ALA A 328 10.37 -5.48 -27.91
C ALA A 328 9.29 -5.51 -29.00
N ASP A 329 9.03 -6.70 -29.55
CA ASP A 329 7.91 -6.93 -30.45
C ASP A 329 6.55 -6.88 -29.71
N ASN A 330 5.45 -6.92 -30.45
CA ASN A 330 4.10 -6.90 -29.88
C ASN A 330 3.74 -8.15 -29.04
N ARG A 331 4.61 -9.17 -28.99
CA ARG A 331 4.48 -10.35 -28.11
C ARG A 331 5.29 -10.20 -26.82
N GLY A 332 6.02 -9.10 -26.66
CA GLY A 332 6.88 -8.83 -25.52
C GLY A 332 8.29 -9.43 -25.63
N ASN A 333 8.67 -10.02 -26.78
CA ASN A 333 10.02 -10.53 -26.97
C ASN A 333 10.97 -9.37 -27.23
N THR A 334 12.09 -9.32 -26.52
CA THR A 334 13.13 -8.33 -26.81
C THR A 334 13.81 -8.65 -28.14
N ILE A 335 13.89 -7.67 -29.04
CA ILE A 335 14.54 -7.80 -30.35
C ILE A 335 15.78 -6.91 -30.48
N GLY A 336 15.97 -5.96 -29.57
CA GLY A 336 17.11 -5.04 -29.58
C GLY A 336 17.34 -4.39 -28.23
N LYS A 337 18.62 -4.23 -27.88
CA LYS A 337 19.11 -3.50 -26.71
C LYS A 337 20.28 -2.62 -27.12
N SER A 338 20.38 -1.44 -26.53
CA SER A 338 21.62 -0.66 -26.60
C SER A 338 22.53 -1.04 -25.43
N GLU A 339 23.81 -0.74 -25.55
CA GLU A 339 24.65 -0.58 -24.36
C GLU A 339 24.19 0.64 -23.55
N ARG A 340 24.75 0.77 -22.34
CA ARG A 340 24.60 1.99 -21.54
C ARG A 340 25.53 3.06 -22.11
N LEU A 341 24.96 4.08 -22.72
CA LEU A 341 25.67 5.16 -23.40
C LEU A 341 25.70 6.41 -22.54
N LYS A 342 26.69 7.28 -22.78
CA LYS A 342 26.69 8.65 -22.26
C LYS A 342 25.72 9.51 -23.06
N TRP A 343 25.18 10.54 -22.42
CA TRP A 343 24.46 11.59 -23.14
C TRP A 343 25.41 12.28 -24.11
N LYS A 344 24.90 12.70 -25.28
CA LYS A 344 25.71 13.42 -26.29
C LYS A 344 26.31 14.71 -25.75
N GLU A 345 25.59 15.32 -24.81
CA GLU A 345 25.95 16.57 -24.15
C GLU A 345 25.27 16.65 -22.78
N SER A 346 25.86 17.40 -21.85
CA SER A 346 25.20 17.71 -20.58
C SER A 346 24.01 18.62 -20.84
N SER A 347 22.87 18.32 -20.21
CA SER A 347 21.61 18.98 -20.52
C SER A 347 20.66 18.96 -19.31
N LYS A 348 19.73 19.91 -19.31
CA LYS A 348 18.52 19.91 -18.49
C LYS A 348 17.32 19.80 -19.43
N PRO A 349 16.88 18.58 -19.79
CA PRO A 349 15.81 18.41 -20.76
C PRO A 349 14.46 18.79 -20.14
N ASP A 350 13.70 19.65 -20.83
CA ASP A 350 12.38 20.13 -20.43
C ASP A 350 11.25 19.45 -21.23
N PHE A 351 11.59 18.74 -22.31
CA PHE A 351 10.62 18.06 -23.16
C PHE A 351 11.08 16.65 -23.54
N PHE A 352 10.09 15.76 -23.67
CA PHE A 352 10.21 14.49 -24.39
C PHE A 352 9.39 14.56 -25.67
N ASN A 353 9.97 14.10 -26.76
CA ASN A 353 9.45 14.29 -28.11
C ASN A 353 9.35 12.95 -28.84
N ILE A 354 8.29 12.80 -29.63
CA ILE A 354 8.11 11.72 -30.60
C ILE A 354 7.70 12.35 -31.93
N GLY A 355 8.34 11.97 -33.04
CA GLY A 355 8.01 12.52 -34.35
C GLY A 355 9.21 12.47 -35.29
N PHE A 356 9.47 13.57 -35.97
CA PHE A 356 10.57 13.71 -36.93
C PHE A 356 11.42 14.94 -36.59
N ASP A 357 12.72 14.79 -36.77
CA ASP A 357 13.64 15.92 -36.73
C ASP A 357 13.52 16.80 -37.98
N ASN A 358 14.40 17.78 -38.12
CA ASN A 358 14.40 18.65 -39.30
C ASN A 358 15.04 18.02 -40.55
N GLU A 359 15.37 16.74 -40.56
CA GLU A 359 16.03 16.08 -41.71
C GLU A 359 15.11 15.11 -42.44
N ALA A 360 13.98 14.74 -41.84
CA ALA A 360 13.09 13.69 -42.33
C ALA A 360 11.63 14.13 -42.51
N THR A 361 10.88 13.30 -43.22
CA THR A 361 9.43 13.42 -43.45
C THR A 361 8.79 12.05 -43.35
N GLY A 362 7.53 12.01 -42.96
CA GLY A 362 6.78 10.75 -42.93
C GLY A 362 5.79 10.69 -41.79
N THR A 363 5.50 9.47 -41.36
CA THR A 363 4.54 9.17 -40.30
C THR A 363 5.09 8.22 -39.25
N ILE A 364 4.69 8.46 -38.01
CA ILE A 364 4.90 7.55 -36.87
C ILE A 364 3.61 7.53 -36.06
N ASP A 365 3.20 6.33 -35.66
CA ASP A 365 2.02 6.13 -34.84
C ASP A 365 2.42 5.81 -33.39
N LEU A 366 1.66 6.36 -32.43
CA LEU A 366 1.86 6.18 -30.99
C LEU A 366 0.57 5.69 -30.32
N ALA A 367 0.55 4.46 -29.81
CA ALA A 367 -0.63 3.86 -29.19
C ALA A 367 -0.63 3.97 -27.65
N GLU A 368 0.54 3.95 -27.03
CA GLU A 368 0.71 3.98 -25.57
C GLU A 368 1.97 4.76 -25.24
N CYS A 369 1.95 5.58 -24.19
CA CYS A 369 3.14 6.26 -23.69
C CYS A 369 3.05 6.43 -22.17
N GLU A 370 4.11 6.05 -21.47
CA GLU A 370 4.24 6.28 -20.03
C GLU A 370 5.66 6.72 -19.71
N ALA A 371 5.77 7.61 -18.73
CA ALA A 371 7.05 7.91 -18.10
C ALA A 371 6.95 7.51 -16.64
N MET A 372 7.86 6.66 -16.21
CA MET A 372 8.01 6.28 -14.82
C MET A 372 9.37 6.77 -14.35
N ALA A 373 9.46 7.33 -13.16
CA ALA A 373 10.73 7.46 -12.47
C ALA A 373 10.82 6.28 -11.50
N PRO A 374 11.26 5.07 -11.93
CA PRO A 374 11.56 4.02 -10.99
C PRO A 374 12.68 4.55 -10.09
N ASN A 375 12.31 4.91 -8.86
CA ASN A 375 13.22 5.36 -7.81
C ASN A 375 13.80 6.78 -7.99
N ALA A 376 12.93 7.78 -8.17
CA ALA A 376 13.28 9.15 -7.76
C ALA A 376 13.39 9.21 -6.22
N TYR A 377 14.57 8.89 -5.67
CA TYR A 377 14.97 9.11 -4.27
C TYR A 377 13.84 8.93 -3.25
N ALA A 378 13.22 7.75 -3.21
CA ALA A 378 12.03 7.55 -2.40
C ALA A 378 12.43 7.23 -0.95
N GLU A 379 11.82 7.93 0.01
CA GLU A 379 11.86 7.57 1.43
C GLU A 379 11.08 6.27 1.70
N ARG A 380 10.28 5.83 0.72
CA ARG A 380 9.41 4.66 0.80
C ARG A 380 9.25 3.99 -0.57
N TYR A 381 9.34 2.67 -0.59
CA TYR A 381 9.05 1.84 -1.75
C TYR A 381 7.87 0.91 -1.42
N ASN A 382 6.79 1.03 -2.19
CA ASN A 382 5.61 0.17 -2.05
C ASN A 382 5.32 -0.52 -3.38
N THR A 383 5.12 -1.83 -3.35
CA THR A 383 4.67 -2.57 -4.53
C THR A 383 3.80 -3.76 -4.14
N SER A 384 2.92 -4.15 -5.05
CA SER A 384 2.07 -5.33 -4.88
C SER A 384 2.91 -6.61 -4.95
N VAL A 385 2.61 -7.55 -4.06
CA VAL A 385 3.23 -8.87 -3.97
C VAL A 385 2.16 -9.92 -3.70
N GLU A 386 2.46 -11.18 -3.98
CA GLU A 386 1.56 -12.26 -3.63
C GLU A 386 1.60 -12.53 -2.12
N LYS A 387 0.43 -12.46 -1.48
CA LYS A 387 0.28 -12.76 -0.05
C LYS A 387 0.67 -14.22 0.24
N GLY A 388 1.48 -14.42 1.28
CA GLY A 388 1.89 -15.74 1.75
C GLY A 388 3.18 -16.29 1.10
N GLU A 389 3.85 -15.45 0.30
CA GLU A 389 5.05 -15.81 -0.44
C GLU A 389 6.30 -15.17 0.16
N VAL A 390 7.48 -15.69 -0.23
CA VAL A 390 8.77 -15.13 0.16
C VAL A 390 9.46 -14.58 -1.09
N TYR A 391 9.97 -13.36 -1.01
CA TYR A 391 10.67 -12.71 -2.10
C TYR A 391 12.14 -12.52 -1.75
N ARG A 392 13.02 -12.79 -2.72
CA ARG A 392 14.37 -12.25 -2.74
C ARG A 392 14.30 -10.83 -3.25
N VAL A 393 14.74 -9.91 -2.41
CA VAL A 393 14.74 -8.47 -2.63
C VAL A 393 16.19 -8.02 -2.76
N VAL A 394 16.59 -7.61 -3.96
CA VAL A 394 17.88 -6.94 -4.18
C VAL A 394 17.61 -5.45 -4.15
N VAL A 395 18.11 -4.75 -3.12
CA VAL A 395 17.79 -3.34 -2.84
C VAL A 395 19.07 -2.53 -2.77
N THR A 396 19.13 -1.43 -3.50
CA THR A 396 20.23 -0.47 -3.49
C THR A 396 19.80 0.79 -2.76
N TYR A 397 20.47 1.16 -1.67
CA TYR A 397 20.03 2.23 -0.77
C TYR A 397 21.18 2.89 0.01
N GLN A 398 20.89 4.04 0.62
CA GLN A 398 21.72 4.77 1.58
C GLN A 398 20.82 5.21 2.75
N GLY A 399 21.24 4.99 4.00
CA GLY A 399 20.47 5.24 5.22
C GLY A 399 20.01 3.94 5.90
N GLU A 400 19.10 4.05 6.89
CA GLU A 400 18.54 2.90 7.59
C GLU A 400 17.33 2.34 6.84
N LEU A 401 17.45 1.14 6.27
CA LEU A 401 16.36 0.47 5.60
C LEU A 401 15.49 -0.29 6.61
N THR A 402 14.18 -0.07 6.57
CA THR A 402 13.19 -0.67 7.46
C THR A 402 12.00 -1.21 6.65
N THR A 403 11.22 -2.10 7.26
CA THR A 403 9.91 -2.48 6.72
C THR A 403 8.84 -1.45 7.08
N GLY A 404 7.71 -1.52 6.37
CA GLY A 404 6.55 -0.68 6.62
C GLY A 404 5.91 -0.80 8.00
N TYR A 405 5.23 0.29 8.38
CA TYR A 405 4.37 0.41 9.55
C TYR A 405 3.11 -0.45 9.40
N VAL A 406 2.75 -1.15 10.48
CA VAL A 406 1.49 -1.90 10.60
C VAL A 406 0.53 -1.15 11.51
N ASN A 407 0.94 -0.86 12.75
CA ASN A 407 0.21 -0.06 13.74
C ASN A 407 1.21 0.64 14.69
N SER A 408 0.72 1.30 15.75
CA SER A 408 1.56 2.11 16.66
C SER A 408 2.64 1.32 17.37
N ASP A 409 2.39 0.05 17.69
CA ASP A 409 3.35 -0.82 18.37
C ASP A 409 4.24 -1.59 17.37
N LEU A 410 3.78 -1.78 16.14
CA LEU A 410 4.43 -2.50 15.05
C LEU A 410 4.90 -1.55 13.93
N ALA A 411 5.76 -0.60 14.30
CA ALA A 411 6.19 0.50 13.43
C ALA A 411 7.10 0.11 12.25
N GLY A 412 7.63 -1.11 12.25
CA GLY A 412 8.61 -1.63 11.28
C GLY A 412 9.85 -2.19 12.00
N TYR A 413 10.69 -2.94 11.29
CA TYR A 413 11.98 -3.40 11.80
C TYR A 413 13.10 -3.11 10.81
N VAL A 414 14.32 -2.95 11.33
CA VAL A 414 15.52 -2.62 10.55
C VAL A 414 15.98 -3.85 9.76
N LEU A 415 16.20 -3.65 8.46
CA LEU A 415 16.72 -4.62 7.51
C LEU A 415 18.23 -4.45 7.29
N GLY A 416 18.73 -3.21 7.41
CA GLY A 416 20.14 -2.90 7.26
C GLY A 416 20.40 -1.38 7.27
N TYR A 417 21.68 -1.01 7.24
CA TYR A 417 22.12 0.37 7.23
C TYR A 417 23.38 0.54 6.38
N HIS A 418 23.42 1.58 5.55
CA HIS A 418 24.61 1.97 4.81
C HIS A 418 24.84 3.49 4.83
N ASP A 419 26.06 3.91 5.17
CA ASP A 419 26.48 5.33 5.15
C ASP A 419 26.58 5.91 3.72
N SER A 420 26.69 5.05 2.71
CA SER A 420 26.78 5.40 1.29
C SER A 420 25.93 4.45 0.46
N MET A 421 25.75 4.74 -0.83
CA MET A 421 24.94 3.88 -1.71
C MET A 421 25.53 2.48 -1.81
N ALA A 422 24.80 1.47 -1.34
CA ALA A 422 25.20 0.08 -1.38
C ALA A 422 23.99 -0.84 -1.67
N THR A 423 24.26 -2.08 -2.04
CA THR A 423 23.24 -3.05 -2.44
C THR A 423 23.22 -4.24 -1.48
N ASP A 424 22.06 -4.53 -0.91
CA ASP A 424 21.81 -5.75 -0.14
C ASP A 424 20.92 -6.71 -0.89
N THR A 425 21.08 -8.00 -0.58
CA THR A 425 20.14 -9.06 -0.99
C THR A 425 19.48 -9.61 0.26
N LEU A 426 18.16 -9.43 0.35
CA LEU A 426 17.34 -9.79 1.51
C LEU A 426 16.30 -10.83 1.10
N GLU A 427 15.91 -11.68 2.05
CA GLU A 427 14.72 -12.52 1.91
C GLU A 427 13.63 -11.99 2.84
N ILE A 428 12.47 -11.67 2.27
CA ILE A 428 11.35 -11.05 2.97
C ILE A 428 10.11 -11.90 2.77
N ALA A 429 9.53 -12.35 3.89
CA ALA A 429 8.21 -12.99 3.89
C ALA A 429 7.12 -11.91 3.78
N CYS A 430 6.14 -12.15 2.91
CA CYS A 430 5.08 -11.20 2.59
C CYS A 430 3.72 -11.70 3.10
N PRO A 431 3.38 -11.51 4.39
CA PRO A 431 2.07 -11.91 4.94
C PRO A 431 0.90 -11.02 4.45
N ARG A 432 1.20 -9.95 3.71
CA ARG A 432 0.24 -9.02 3.07
C ARG A 432 0.49 -8.98 1.56
N ASP A 433 -0.45 -8.39 0.84
CA ASP A 433 -0.41 -8.17 -0.62
C ASP A 433 0.46 -6.97 -1.04
N VAL A 434 1.14 -6.33 -0.09
CA VAL A 434 2.04 -5.19 -0.32
C VAL A 434 3.36 -5.39 0.41
N LEU A 435 4.46 -5.22 -0.31
CA LEU A 435 5.80 -5.01 0.26
C LEU A 435 6.03 -3.51 0.44
N ASP A 436 6.23 -3.09 1.69
CA ASP A 436 6.51 -1.70 2.10
C ASP A 436 7.91 -1.65 2.70
N LEU A 437 8.81 -0.94 2.02
CA LEU A 437 10.17 -0.65 2.49
C LEU A 437 10.28 0.85 2.73
N ARG A 438 11.00 1.25 3.78
CA ARG A 438 11.20 2.65 4.17
C ARG A 438 12.66 2.90 4.48
N ILE A 439 13.11 4.12 4.22
CA ILE A 439 14.44 4.56 4.61
C ILE A 439 14.34 5.71 5.62
N GLY A 440 14.92 5.51 6.81
CA GLY A 440 15.02 6.54 7.84
C GLY A 440 16.15 7.51 7.54
N ALA A 441 15.97 8.79 7.90
CA ALA A 441 16.98 9.84 7.72
C ALA A 441 18.32 9.44 8.38
N ASP A 442 19.41 9.62 7.63
CA ASP A 442 20.79 9.48 8.11
C ASP A 442 21.18 10.66 9.04
N LYS A 443 22.38 10.62 9.62
CA LYS A 443 22.96 11.76 10.36
C LYS A 443 23.36 12.94 9.46
N THR A 444 23.27 12.79 8.13
CA THR A 444 23.80 13.72 7.11
C THR A 444 22.75 14.38 6.19
N GLY A 445 21.47 14.05 6.34
CA GLY A 445 20.33 14.56 5.57
C GLY A 445 20.05 13.89 4.20
N VAL A 446 20.64 12.74 3.89
CA VAL A 446 20.53 12.04 2.59
C VAL A 446 20.19 10.54 2.77
N ALA A 447 18.92 10.23 3.05
CA ALA A 447 18.37 8.87 3.03
C ALA A 447 17.62 8.59 1.71
N LYS A 448 17.88 7.45 1.05
CA LYS A 448 17.27 7.13 -0.25
C LYS A 448 17.34 5.66 -0.62
N ILE A 449 16.27 5.17 -1.25
CA ILE A 449 16.24 3.91 -2.01
C ILE A 449 16.42 4.25 -3.49
N ALA A 450 17.39 3.61 -4.15
CA ALA A 450 17.77 3.87 -5.55
C ALA A 450 17.36 2.74 -6.52
N ASP A 451 17.35 1.49 -6.07
CA ASP A 451 16.89 0.37 -6.89
C ASP A 451 16.27 -0.74 -6.04
N VAL A 452 15.24 -1.41 -6.56
CA VAL A 452 14.62 -2.58 -5.94
C VAL A 452 14.26 -3.59 -7.03
N LYS A 453 14.87 -4.77 -6.96
CA LYS A 453 14.51 -5.92 -7.80
C LYS A 453 13.91 -7.02 -6.94
N LEU A 454 12.77 -7.53 -7.37
CA LEU A 454 12.04 -8.60 -6.69
C LEU A 454 12.11 -9.89 -7.48
N THR A 455 12.31 -11.00 -6.79
CA THR A 455 12.21 -12.35 -7.36
C THR A 455 11.46 -13.23 -6.36
N LYS A 456 10.28 -13.70 -6.75
CA LYS A 456 9.51 -14.67 -5.96
C LYS A 456 10.34 -15.95 -5.79
N LEU A 457 10.50 -16.42 -4.57
CA LEU A 457 11.19 -17.67 -4.27
C LEU A 457 10.19 -18.83 -4.29
N GLU A 458 10.66 -20.01 -4.71
CA GLU A 458 9.88 -21.22 -4.52
C GLU A 458 9.68 -21.49 -3.02
N ARG A 459 8.44 -21.78 -2.64
CA ARG A 459 8.12 -22.11 -1.25
C ARG A 459 8.88 -23.35 -0.79
N GLN A 460 9.47 -23.25 0.40
CA GLN A 460 10.07 -24.41 1.03
C GLN A 460 9.01 -25.50 1.25
N LYS A 461 9.35 -26.72 0.86
CA LYS A 461 8.55 -27.91 1.15
C LYS A 461 9.01 -28.48 2.48
N ARG A 462 8.04 -28.80 3.35
CA ARG A 462 8.30 -29.46 4.63
C ARG A 462 9.08 -30.75 4.41
N LYS A 463 10.21 -30.89 5.10
CA LYS A 463 11.01 -32.13 5.14
C LYS A 463 10.90 -32.72 6.54
N GLY A 464 10.02 -33.71 6.71
CA GLY A 464 9.83 -34.39 8.00
C GLY A 464 8.53 -34.02 8.71
N LYS A 465 8.58 -33.94 10.04
CA LYS A 465 7.41 -33.70 10.90
C LYS A 465 6.94 -32.26 10.77
N VAL A 466 5.70 -32.02 11.20
CA VAL A 466 5.18 -30.65 11.37
C VAL A 466 6.05 -29.91 12.38
N LYS A 467 6.39 -28.66 12.11
CA LYS A 467 7.14 -27.83 13.05
C LYS A 467 6.18 -26.99 13.91
N VAL A 468 6.40 -26.97 15.22
CA VAL A 468 5.69 -26.09 16.16
C VAL A 468 6.64 -24.97 16.58
N HIS A 469 6.37 -23.76 16.11
CA HIS A 469 7.07 -22.54 16.46
C HIS A 469 6.38 -21.88 17.65
N HIS A 470 6.96 -21.99 18.84
CA HIS A 470 6.42 -21.35 20.03
C HIS A 470 6.99 -19.94 20.23
N ILE A 471 6.16 -18.91 20.09
CA ILE A 471 6.50 -17.51 20.36
C ILE A 471 6.09 -17.17 21.80
N GLY A 472 7.01 -16.61 22.57
CA GLY A 472 6.78 -16.27 23.97
C GLY A 472 7.83 -15.32 24.55
N ASP A 473 7.70 -15.02 25.84
CA ASP A 473 8.59 -14.15 26.60
C ASP A 473 9.48 -14.94 27.58
N SER A 474 10.01 -14.27 28.61
CA SER A 474 10.86 -14.89 29.63
C SER A 474 10.19 -16.02 30.40
N THR A 475 8.86 -16.06 30.50
CA THR A 475 8.12 -17.14 31.19
C THR A 475 8.13 -18.47 30.42
N SER A 476 8.57 -18.44 29.16
CA SER A 476 8.73 -19.61 28.30
C SER A 476 10.19 -19.83 27.89
N ALA A 477 10.97 -18.76 27.73
CA ALA A 477 12.35 -18.81 27.23
C ALA A 477 13.42 -18.75 28.33
N GLY A 478 13.08 -18.26 29.53
CA GLY A 478 14.01 -18.14 30.64
C GLY A 478 14.45 -19.51 31.17
N ASP A 479 15.57 -19.54 31.88
CA ASP A 479 16.04 -20.77 32.51
C ASP A 479 15.00 -21.33 33.49
N GLY A 480 14.80 -22.64 33.41
CA GLY A 480 13.77 -23.33 34.18
C GLY A 480 12.35 -23.10 33.69
N SER A 481 12.10 -22.36 32.60
CA SER A 481 10.76 -22.17 32.03
C SER A 481 10.30 -23.36 31.20
N TRP A 482 8.98 -23.56 31.10
CA TRP A 482 8.40 -24.76 30.49
C TRP A 482 8.86 -25.03 29.05
N ALA A 483 8.90 -24.02 28.16
CA ALA A 483 9.25 -24.24 26.75
C ALA A 483 10.76 -24.49 26.59
N ARG A 484 11.59 -23.84 27.41
CA ARG A 484 13.04 -24.09 27.48
C ARG A 484 13.36 -25.48 28.04
N VAL A 485 12.61 -25.94 29.04
CA VAL A 485 12.75 -27.31 29.59
C VAL A 485 12.27 -28.34 28.58
N LEU A 486 11.12 -28.12 27.94
CA LEU A 486 10.61 -28.98 26.88
C LEU A 486 11.62 -29.11 25.73
N GLU A 487 12.27 -28.03 25.32
CA GLU A 487 13.31 -28.07 24.30
C GLU A 487 14.54 -28.88 24.75
N LYS A 488 14.99 -28.73 26.01
CA LYS A 488 16.12 -29.49 26.56
C LYS A 488 15.83 -30.99 26.68
N GLU A 489 14.58 -31.36 26.97
CA GLU A 489 14.14 -32.74 27.18
C GLU A 489 13.31 -33.29 26.01
N TYR A 490 13.32 -32.60 24.87
CA TYR A 490 12.39 -32.84 23.77
C TYR A 490 12.41 -34.31 23.31
N ASP A 491 13.60 -34.92 23.17
CA ASP A 491 13.75 -36.32 22.74
C ASP A 491 13.09 -37.35 23.67
N LYS A 492 12.84 -36.97 24.94
CA LYS A 492 12.15 -37.80 25.94
C LYS A 492 10.65 -37.51 25.98
N SER A 493 10.20 -36.42 25.36
CA SER A 493 8.80 -36.01 25.32
C SER A 493 8.01 -36.85 24.32
N PRO A 494 6.77 -37.24 24.65
CA PRO A 494 5.83 -37.81 23.68
C PRO A 494 5.60 -36.95 22.42
N LEU A 495 5.89 -35.64 22.48
CA LEU A 495 5.82 -34.75 21.30
C LEU A 495 6.87 -35.08 20.24
N ALA A 496 8.01 -35.66 20.62
CA ALA A 496 9.06 -36.01 19.68
C ALA A 496 8.59 -36.98 18.60
N ALA A 497 7.57 -37.80 18.87
CA ALA A 497 6.98 -38.68 17.86
C ALA A 497 6.08 -37.94 16.85
N LEU A 498 5.59 -36.74 17.17
CA LEU A 498 4.52 -36.07 16.43
C LEU A 498 4.97 -34.83 15.66
N CYS A 499 5.79 -33.98 16.26
CA CYS A 499 6.17 -32.68 15.71
C CYS A 499 7.57 -32.27 16.14
N ASP A 500 8.26 -31.46 15.34
CA ASP A 500 9.50 -30.80 15.74
C ASP A 500 9.16 -29.53 16.52
N PHE A 501 9.51 -29.44 17.80
CA PHE A 501 9.21 -28.27 18.63
C PHE A 501 10.39 -27.28 18.61
N SER A 502 10.10 -26.00 18.39
CA SER A 502 11.10 -24.93 18.37
C SER A 502 10.65 -23.79 19.28
N ASN A 503 11.40 -23.56 20.35
CA ASN A 503 11.15 -22.41 21.21
C ASN A 503 11.73 -21.14 20.56
N ARG A 504 10.85 -20.25 20.10
CA ARG A 504 11.17 -18.94 19.53
C ARG A 504 11.00 -17.81 20.55
N GLY A 505 10.70 -18.14 21.81
CA GLY A 505 10.52 -17.15 22.86
C GLY A 505 11.82 -16.43 23.21
N ILE A 506 11.71 -15.17 23.65
CA ILE A 506 12.86 -14.34 24.03
C ILE A 506 12.54 -13.57 25.31
N GLY A 507 13.44 -13.66 26.29
CA GLY A 507 13.29 -12.98 27.58
C GLY A 507 13.16 -11.46 27.45
N GLY A 508 12.21 -10.89 28.20
CA GLY A 508 12.00 -9.43 28.27
C GLY A 508 11.32 -8.80 27.05
N ARG A 509 10.79 -9.59 26.11
CA ARG A 509 10.11 -9.06 24.91
C ARG A 509 8.60 -9.13 25.06
N ASN A 510 7.94 -8.02 24.74
CA ASN A 510 6.53 -8.02 24.36
C ASN A 510 6.37 -8.19 22.84
N LEU A 511 5.14 -8.27 22.33
CA LEU A 511 4.87 -8.46 20.88
C LEU A 511 5.47 -7.33 20.01
N GLY A 512 5.42 -6.08 20.48
CA GLY A 512 5.95 -4.93 19.74
C GLY A 512 7.46 -5.00 19.59
N ILE A 513 8.18 -5.19 20.69
CA ILE A 513 9.64 -5.29 20.69
C ILE A 513 10.10 -6.54 19.91
N TYR A 514 9.39 -7.66 20.05
CA TYR A 514 9.68 -8.88 19.29
C TYR A 514 9.57 -8.65 17.78
N TYR A 515 8.55 -7.90 17.35
CA TYR A 515 8.36 -7.52 15.96
C TYR A 515 9.44 -6.57 15.45
N GLN A 516 9.71 -5.49 16.20
CA GLN A 516 10.69 -4.46 15.83
C GLN A 516 12.14 -5.00 15.76
N GLN A 517 12.42 -6.12 16.44
CA GLN A 517 13.69 -6.85 16.34
C GLN A 517 13.74 -7.82 15.16
N GLY A 518 12.73 -7.85 14.28
CA GLY A 518 12.64 -8.72 13.12
C GLY A 518 12.38 -10.19 13.46
N LYS A 519 12.02 -10.52 14.71
CA LYS A 519 11.91 -11.92 15.17
C LYS A 519 10.69 -12.64 14.63
N LEU A 520 9.57 -11.94 14.46
CA LEU A 520 8.44 -12.50 13.74
C LEU A 520 8.82 -12.81 12.29
N ALA A 521 9.57 -11.94 11.61
CA ALA A 521 9.98 -12.15 10.23
C ALA A 521 10.88 -13.39 10.07
N GLU A 522 11.76 -13.67 11.04
CA GLU A 522 12.52 -14.93 11.10
C GLU A 522 11.60 -16.14 11.18
N VAL A 523 10.57 -16.10 12.03
CA VAL A 523 9.58 -17.19 12.13
C VAL A 523 8.82 -17.36 10.81
N LEU A 524 8.31 -16.27 10.22
CA LEU A 524 7.51 -16.31 9.00
C LEU A 524 8.26 -16.89 7.80
N ARG A 525 9.56 -16.64 7.67
CA ARG A 525 10.41 -17.23 6.61
C ARG A 525 10.62 -18.73 6.78
N ASP A 526 10.64 -19.21 8.02
CA ASP A 526 10.88 -20.61 8.34
C ASP A 526 9.62 -21.49 8.21
N ILE A 527 8.44 -20.88 8.07
CA ILE A 527 7.16 -21.61 7.97
C ILE A 527 7.06 -22.35 6.62
N CYS A 528 6.88 -23.66 6.69
CA CYS A 528 6.32 -24.44 5.59
C CYS A 528 4.78 -24.50 5.74
N PRO A 529 4.01 -24.57 4.63
CA PRO A 529 2.57 -24.77 4.71
C PRO A 529 2.20 -25.99 5.59
N GLY A 530 1.29 -25.77 6.53
CA GLY A 530 0.84 -26.76 7.51
C GLY A 530 1.69 -26.87 8.78
N ASP A 531 2.77 -26.10 8.92
CA ASP A 531 3.45 -25.90 10.21
C ASP A 531 2.56 -25.13 11.18
N ILE A 532 2.98 -25.05 12.45
CA ILE A 532 2.17 -24.51 13.53
C ILE A 532 2.88 -23.36 14.19
N VAL A 533 2.17 -22.26 14.41
CA VAL A 533 2.60 -21.18 15.30
C VAL A 533 1.78 -21.24 16.58
N MET A 534 2.47 -21.31 17.71
CA MET A 534 1.89 -21.28 19.05
C MET A 534 2.26 -19.97 19.72
N VAL A 535 1.29 -19.16 20.14
CA VAL A 535 1.53 -17.80 20.69
C VAL A 535 0.55 -17.45 21.80
N GLY A 536 1.02 -16.69 22.80
CA GLY A 536 0.14 -16.15 23.85
C GLY A 536 0.90 -15.46 25.00
N ASN A 537 2.09 -15.94 25.36
CA ASN A 537 2.82 -15.45 26.54
C ASN A 537 3.77 -14.29 26.22
N ASN A 538 3.26 -13.12 25.80
CA ASN A 538 4.10 -11.97 25.43
C ASN A 538 3.65 -10.62 26.03
N GLY A 539 2.86 -10.65 27.10
CA GLY A 539 2.36 -9.43 27.77
C GLY A 539 2.90 -9.24 29.18
N THR A 540 3.76 -10.13 29.69
CA THR A 540 4.33 -9.96 31.05
C THR A 540 5.28 -8.76 31.15
N ASN A 541 5.77 -8.27 30.02
CA ASN A 541 6.74 -7.18 29.90
C ASN A 541 6.11 -5.82 29.55
N GLY A 542 4.81 -5.63 29.83
CA GLY A 542 4.13 -4.33 29.68
C GLY A 542 3.15 -4.26 28.51
N MET A 543 2.26 -3.26 28.56
CA MET A 543 1.12 -3.11 27.65
C MET A 543 1.54 -2.29 26.45
N ASN A 544 1.59 -2.97 25.31
CA ASN A 544 1.47 -2.33 24.03
C ASN A 544 0.12 -1.62 23.96
N SER A 545 0.08 -0.47 23.30
CA SER A 545 -1.13 0.36 23.14
C SER A 545 -2.26 -0.37 22.39
N THR A 546 -1.90 -1.40 21.61
CA THR A 546 -2.74 -2.15 20.67
C THR A 546 -2.52 -3.67 20.77
N PHE A 547 -2.30 -4.22 21.99
CA PHE A 547 -1.93 -5.63 22.19
C PHE A 547 -2.88 -6.66 21.52
N GLU A 548 -4.20 -6.43 21.53
CA GLU A 548 -5.15 -7.33 20.85
C GLU A 548 -4.93 -7.35 19.33
N ASP A 549 -4.69 -6.17 18.73
CA ASP A 549 -4.41 -6.03 17.30
C ASP A 549 -3.05 -6.64 16.95
N ASP A 550 -2.04 -6.45 17.81
CA ASP A 550 -0.72 -7.06 17.65
C ASP A 550 -0.80 -8.59 17.64
N LEU A 551 -1.55 -9.17 18.58
CA LEU A 551 -1.73 -10.62 18.66
C LEU A 551 -2.45 -11.15 17.41
N ASN A 552 -3.50 -10.46 16.96
CA ASN A 552 -4.21 -10.82 15.74
C ASN A 552 -3.30 -10.72 14.50
N TYR A 553 -2.44 -9.69 14.42
CA TYR A 553 -1.48 -9.57 13.32
C TYR A 553 -0.50 -10.74 13.28
N TYR A 554 0.02 -11.20 14.44
CA TYR A 554 0.90 -12.36 14.50
C TYR A 554 0.21 -13.63 13.99
N ILE A 555 -1.05 -13.83 14.37
CA ILE A 555 -1.90 -14.95 13.94
C ILE A 555 -2.11 -14.87 12.42
N ASP A 556 -2.66 -13.76 11.93
CA ASP A 556 -3.01 -13.59 10.52
C ASP A 556 -1.78 -13.66 9.61
N ALA A 557 -0.63 -13.16 10.07
CA ALA A 557 0.61 -13.23 9.33
C ALA A 557 1.12 -14.68 9.21
N ALA A 558 1.06 -15.46 10.29
CA ALA A 558 1.43 -16.88 10.26
C ALA A 558 0.50 -17.70 9.35
N GLU A 559 -0.81 -17.44 9.40
CA GLU A 559 -1.80 -18.10 8.54
C GLU A 559 -1.64 -17.72 7.07
N ALA A 560 -1.30 -16.47 6.78
CA ALA A 560 -0.96 -16.03 5.43
C ALA A 560 0.21 -16.85 4.87
N MET A 561 1.19 -17.19 5.71
CA MET A 561 2.31 -18.08 5.35
C MET A 561 1.89 -19.57 5.32
N GLY A 562 0.63 -19.89 5.61
CA GLY A 562 0.08 -21.26 5.55
C GLY A 562 0.24 -22.04 6.84
N ALA A 563 0.58 -21.40 7.97
CA ALA A 563 0.61 -22.08 9.26
C ALA A 563 -0.80 -22.32 9.82
N LYS A 564 -0.90 -23.30 10.72
CA LYS A 564 -2.02 -23.50 11.64
C LYS A 564 -1.69 -22.88 12.99
N ILE A 565 -2.70 -22.53 13.79
CA ILE A 565 -2.53 -21.69 14.97
C ILE A 565 -2.93 -22.42 16.24
N ILE A 566 -2.07 -22.32 17.25
CA ILE A 566 -2.40 -22.63 18.65
C ILE A 566 -2.25 -21.35 19.45
N ILE A 567 -3.21 -21.06 20.32
CA ILE A 567 -3.07 -19.98 21.30
C ILE A 567 -2.89 -20.60 22.68
N ASN A 568 -2.09 -20.01 23.55
CA ASN A 568 -1.88 -20.53 24.89
C ASN A 568 -2.05 -19.46 25.97
N SER A 569 -2.52 -19.87 27.15
CA SER A 569 -2.57 -18.99 28.31
C SER A 569 -1.18 -18.79 28.92
N TYR A 570 -1.10 -17.81 29.81
CA TYR A 570 0.10 -17.52 30.59
C TYR A 570 0.33 -18.60 31.65
N THR A 571 1.59 -18.74 32.07
CA THR A 571 1.95 -19.53 33.25
C THR A 571 1.39 -18.84 34.51
N PRO A 572 1.06 -19.59 35.58
CA PRO A 572 0.57 -18.98 36.82
C PRO A 572 1.64 -18.06 37.42
N HIS A 573 1.20 -17.13 38.28
CA HIS A 573 2.11 -16.37 39.12
C HIS A 573 2.78 -17.31 40.15
N GLY A 574 4.06 -17.10 40.42
CA GLY A 574 4.69 -17.71 41.60
C GLY A 574 4.06 -17.15 42.88
N ALA A 575 3.69 -18.00 43.82
CA ALA A 575 3.08 -17.60 45.10
C ALA A 575 4.12 -17.01 46.07
N VAL A 576 4.79 -15.95 45.65
CA VAL A 576 5.87 -15.25 46.36
C VAL A 576 5.58 -13.75 46.39
N ALA A 577 6.15 -13.04 47.37
CA ALA A 577 5.99 -11.60 47.53
C ALA A 577 4.50 -11.15 47.46
N ASN A 578 4.18 -10.15 46.64
CA ASN A 578 2.81 -9.63 46.47
C ASN A 578 1.79 -10.63 45.90
N TYR A 579 2.27 -11.78 45.42
CA TYR A 579 1.46 -12.85 44.84
C TYR A 579 1.31 -14.06 45.78
N ALA A 580 1.86 -14.00 47.00
CA ALA A 580 1.66 -15.02 48.03
C ALA A 580 0.19 -15.30 48.34
N LYS A 581 -0.69 -14.29 48.14
CA LYS A 581 -2.15 -14.41 48.35
C LYS A 581 -2.84 -15.44 47.46
N GLY A 582 -2.25 -15.84 46.34
CA GLY A 582 -2.82 -16.91 45.51
C GLY A 582 -2.54 -18.30 46.07
N TYR A 583 -1.75 -18.45 47.15
CA TYR A 583 -1.69 -19.68 47.94
C TYR A 583 -2.47 -19.50 49.25
N ASN A 584 -3.44 -20.39 49.47
CA ASN A 584 -4.23 -20.41 50.70
C ASN A 584 -3.60 -21.38 51.72
N GLN A 585 -3.02 -20.83 52.80
CA GLN A 585 -2.37 -21.61 53.85
C GLN A 585 -3.33 -22.50 54.66
N THR A 586 -4.63 -22.20 54.69
CA THR A 586 -5.63 -23.01 55.41
C THR A 586 -6.06 -24.23 54.61
N THR A 587 -6.26 -24.07 53.31
CA THR A 587 -6.69 -25.16 52.42
C THR A 587 -5.53 -25.88 51.75
N HIS A 588 -4.33 -25.28 51.79
CA HIS A 588 -3.13 -25.70 51.05
C HIS A 588 -3.36 -25.79 49.54
N THR A 589 -3.99 -24.76 48.97
CA THR A 589 -4.33 -24.72 47.53
C THR A 589 -3.85 -23.45 46.84
N PHE A 590 -3.47 -23.59 45.58
CA PHE A 590 -3.10 -22.56 44.63
C PHE A 590 -4.30 -22.09 43.80
N ASP A 591 -4.38 -20.78 43.58
CA ASP A 591 -5.23 -20.05 42.63
C ASP A 591 -4.43 -18.85 42.07
N ASN A 592 -3.32 -19.16 41.39
CA ASN A 592 -2.36 -18.18 40.89
C ASN A 592 -2.39 -18.00 39.37
N TYR A 593 -3.27 -18.69 38.64
CA TYR A 593 -3.41 -18.47 37.22
C TYR A 593 -3.72 -16.99 36.95
N ARG A 594 -3.14 -16.48 35.87
CA ARG A 594 -3.21 -15.05 35.59
C ARG A 594 -4.63 -14.67 35.22
N ARG A 595 -5.07 -13.54 35.77
CA ARG A 595 -6.29 -12.83 35.38
C ARG A 595 -5.96 -11.40 34.96
N ASP A 596 -4.69 -11.19 34.64
CA ASP A 596 -4.17 -9.91 34.19
C ASP A 596 -4.74 -9.60 32.79
N ALA A 597 -4.81 -8.32 32.44
CA ALA A 597 -5.48 -7.86 31.22
C ALA A 597 -5.06 -8.63 29.94
N TYR A 598 -3.78 -8.98 29.80
CA TYR A 598 -3.29 -9.71 28.63
C TYR A 598 -3.77 -11.15 28.54
N ASP A 599 -3.79 -11.88 29.66
CA ASP A 599 -4.23 -13.27 29.66
C ASP A 599 -5.74 -13.32 29.36
N VAL A 600 -6.50 -12.32 29.85
CA VAL A 600 -7.90 -12.13 29.49
C VAL A 600 -8.07 -11.86 27.99
N VAL A 601 -7.26 -10.98 27.40
CA VAL A 601 -7.29 -10.70 25.96
C VAL A 601 -6.90 -11.95 25.14
N VAL A 602 -5.87 -12.68 25.54
CA VAL A 602 -5.46 -13.93 24.87
C VAL A 602 -6.57 -14.97 24.88
N ARG A 603 -7.26 -15.15 26.01
CA ARG A 603 -8.42 -16.04 26.12
C ARG A 603 -9.60 -15.57 25.27
N LYS A 604 -9.84 -14.25 25.22
CA LYS A 604 -10.86 -13.65 24.36
C LYS A 604 -10.57 -13.93 22.88
N VAL A 605 -9.35 -13.65 22.42
CA VAL A 605 -8.93 -13.92 21.03
C VAL A 605 -9.01 -15.40 20.70
N ALA A 606 -8.58 -16.29 21.61
CA ALA A 606 -8.74 -17.73 21.45
C ALA A 606 -10.21 -18.16 21.26
N THR A 607 -11.12 -17.58 22.05
CA THR A 607 -12.56 -17.85 21.94
C THR A 607 -13.13 -17.36 20.61
N GLN A 608 -12.70 -16.19 20.14
CA GLN A 608 -13.12 -15.63 18.85
C GLN A 608 -12.61 -16.48 17.69
N ARG A 609 -11.31 -16.84 17.69
CA ARG A 609 -10.69 -17.66 16.64
C ARG A 609 -11.31 -19.06 16.56
N ALA A 610 -11.70 -19.65 17.69
CA ALA A 610 -12.43 -20.93 17.71
C ALA A 610 -13.75 -20.92 16.92
N GLN A 611 -14.36 -19.75 16.72
CA GLN A 611 -15.65 -19.62 16.03
C GLN A 611 -15.50 -19.29 14.54
N SER A 612 -14.42 -18.62 14.15
CA SER A 612 -14.30 -18.01 12.82
C SER A 612 -13.15 -18.56 11.98
N ASP A 613 -12.21 -19.29 12.59
CA ASP A 613 -10.91 -19.53 11.98
C ASP A 613 -10.63 -21.01 11.69
N VAL A 614 -10.56 -21.36 10.40
CA VAL A 614 -10.22 -22.71 9.92
C VAL A 614 -8.73 -23.06 10.08
N GLY A 615 -7.88 -22.06 10.31
CA GLY A 615 -6.46 -22.20 10.63
C GLY A 615 -6.22 -22.53 12.11
N TYR A 616 -7.18 -22.26 12.98
CA TYR A 616 -7.06 -22.42 14.41
C TYR A 616 -7.28 -23.87 14.89
N LEU A 617 -6.29 -24.41 15.60
CA LEU A 617 -6.31 -25.78 16.13
C LEU A 617 -6.90 -25.87 17.53
N GLY A 618 -6.69 -24.84 18.34
CA GLY A 618 -7.22 -24.77 19.69
C GLY A 618 -6.36 -24.00 20.69
N PHE A 619 -6.75 -24.13 21.95
CA PHE A 619 -6.18 -23.41 23.07
C PHE A 619 -5.42 -24.36 24.01
N VAL A 620 -4.21 -23.97 24.41
CA VAL A 620 -3.45 -24.64 25.48
C VAL A 620 -3.60 -23.84 26.77
N GLU A 621 -4.36 -24.39 27.71
CA GLU A 621 -4.54 -23.83 29.03
C GLU A 621 -3.35 -24.20 29.91
N ILE A 622 -2.49 -23.23 30.22
CA ILE A 622 -1.32 -23.42 31.07
C ILE A 622 -1.65 -23.06 32.52
N GLY A 623 -2.21 -21.87 32.74
CA GLY A 623 -2.35 -21.28 34.07
C GLY A 623 -3.31 -22.05 34.96
N GLN A 624 -4.56 -22.20 34.52
CA GLN A 624 -5.60 -22.86 35.31
C GLN A 624 -5.30 -24.36 35.49
N HIS A 625 -4.70 -24.99 34.48
CA HIS A 625 -4.30 -26.39 34.59
C HIS A 625 -3.11 -26.54 35.56
N ALA A 626 -2.14 -25.62 35.56
CA ALA A 626 -1.04 -25.64 36.52
C ALA A 626 -1.53 -25.57 37.96
N ASP A 627 -2.45 -24.66 38.29
CA ASP A 627 -3.03 -24.59 39.64
C ASP A 627 -3.73 -25.91 40.03
N ALA A 628 -4.54 -26.48 39.14
CA ALA A 628 -5.22 -27.75 39.38
C ALA A 628 -4.23 -28.91 39.61
N ILE A 629 -3.17 -28.97 38.80
CA ILE A 629 -2.11 -29.97 38.89
C ILE A 629 -1.32 -29.81 40.19
N PHE A 630 -0.92 -28.58 40.55
CA PHE A 630 -0.22 -28.29 41.80
C PHE A 630 -1.09 -28.65 43.01
N ASN A 631 -2.39 -28.37 42.97
CA ASN A 631 -3.33 -28.74 44.03
C ASN A 631 -3.45 -30.25 44.20
N ALA A 632 -3.50 -31.02 43.11
CA ALA A 632 -3.50 -32.48 43.18
C ALA A 632 -2.19 -33.03 43.77
N TYR A 633 -1.05 -32.48 43.34
CA TYR A 633 0.27 -32.84 43.88
C TYR A 633 0.38 -32.58 45.38
N VAL A 634 -0.12 -31.43 45.85
CA VAL A 634 -0.15 -31.10 47.28
C VAL A 634 -1.15 -31.97 48.05
N ALA A 635 -2.30 -32.30 47.47
CA ALA A 635 -3.26 -33.21 48.10
C ALA A 635 -2.63 -34.59 48.37
N ASP A 636 -1.78 -35.06 47.46
CA ASP A 636 -1.07 -36.34 47.53
C ASP A 636 0.31 -36.25 48.20
N PHE A 637 0.53 -35.25 49.08
CA PHE A 637 1.83 -34.99 49.74
C PHE A 637 2.53 -36.24 50.31
N LYS A 638 1.78 -37.18 50.89
CA LYS A 638 2.32 -38.44 51.43
C LYS A 638 2.90 -39.34 50.35
N ALA A 639 2.20 -39.47 49.22
CA ALA A 639 2.67 -40.27 48.08
C ALA A 639 3.90 -39.63 47.42
N ASN A 640 4.02 -38.30 47.51
CA ASN A 640 5.17 -37.54 47.02
C ASN A 640 6.32 -37.44 48.05
N GLY A 641 6.20 -38.08 49.22
CA GLY A 641 7.28 -38.18 50.21
C GLY A 641 7.42 -36.99 51.16
N TYR A 642 6.41 -36.12 51.26
CA TYR A 642 6.42 -34.98 52.17
C TYR A 642 5.75 -35.30 53.52
N ALA A 643 6.18 -34.62 54.58
CA ALA A 643 5.62 -34.78 55.92
C ALA A 643 4.25 -34.09 56.09
N SER A 644 4.00 -33.03 55.32
CA SER A 644 2.75 -32.27 55.33
C SER A 644 2.37 -31.72 53.94
N LYS A 645 1.11 -31.28 53.80
CA LYS A 645 0.67 -30.53 52.61
C LYS A 645 1.44 -29.23 52.42
N ASP A 646 1.77 -28.56 53.52
CA ASP A 646 2.54 -27.33 53.45
C ASP A 646 3.95 -27.59 52.91
N ASP A 647 4.63 -28.66 53.35
CA ASP A 647 5.95 -29.02 52.83
C ASP A 647 5.93 -29.27 51.31
N ALA A 648 4.89 -29.96 50.81
CA ALA A 648 4.69 -30.18 49.38
C ALA A 648 4.41 -28.87 48.63
N ALA A 649 3.58 -27.98 49.19
CA ALA A 649 3.31 -26.68 48.61
C ALA A 649 4.57 -25.79 48.59
N GLN A 650 5.36 -25.80 49.66
CA GLN A 650 6.63 -25.06 49.73
C GLN A 650 7.65 -25.56 48.72
N ALA A 651 7.65 -26.85 48.37
CA ALA A 651 8.50 -27.36 47.30
C ALA A 651 8.16 -26.73 45.94
N ILE A 652 6.87 -26.54 45.64
CA ILE A 652 6.41 -25.84 44.43
C ILE A 652 6.72 -24.34 44.52
N ILE A 653 6.46 -23.68 45.66
CA ILE A 653 6.70 -22.24 45.83
C ILE A 653 8.17 -21.90 45.61
N LYS A 654 9.08 -22.74 46.13
CA LYS A 654 10.55 -22.56 45.98
C LYS A 654 11.03 -22.68 44.54
N CYS A 655 10.25 -23.30 43.63
CA CYS A 655 10.55 -23.33 42.20
C CYS A 655 10.46 -21.95 41.55
N PHE A 656 9.88 -20.95 42.21
CA PHE A 656 9.74 -19.60 41.67
C PHE A 656 10.77 -18.67 42.29
N LYS A 657 11.57 -18.01 41.44
CA LYS A 657 12.51 -16.95 41.81
C LYS A 657 11.74 -15.69 42.23
N ASP A 658 10.76 -15.36 41.40
CA ASP A 658 9.84 -14.25 41.54
C ASP A 658 8.48 -14.70 40.97
N HIS A 659 7.51 -13.79 40.91
CA HIS A 659 6.17 -14.16 40.47
C HIS A 659 6.08 -14.55 38.97
N ASN A 660 7.08 -14.25 38.14
CA ASN A 660 7.12 -14.59 36.71
C ASN A 660 8.14 -15.69 36.37
N HIS A 661 9.25 -15.73 37.10
CA HIS A 661 10.43 -16.51 36.73
C HIS A 661 10.75 -17.63 37.72
N TYR A 662 11.40 -18.66 37.21
CA TYR A 662 11.71 -19.88 37.95
C TYR A 662 13.11 -19.83 38.58
N ASN A 663 13.26 -20.46 39.75
CA ASN A 663 14.51 -20.75 40.44
C ASN A 663 14.51 -22.25 40.78
N GLN A 664 15.44 -23.06 40.23
CA GLN A 664 15.38 -24.52 40.40
C GLN A 664 14.00 -25.11 40.02
N GLY A 665 13.44 -24.63 38.90
CA GLY A 665 12.04 -24.84 38.50
C GLY A 665 11.64 -26.24 38.03
N GLU A 666 12.48 -27.27 38.23
CA GLU A 666 12.29 -28.60 37.65
C GLU A 666 10.95 -29.22 38.05
N LEU A 667 10.59 -29.18 39.34
CA LEU A 667 9.33 -29.78 39.82
C LEU A 667 8.10 -29.07 39.22
N ALA A 668 7.98 -27.76 39.41
CA ALA A 668 6.84 -27.00 38.91
C ALA A 668 6.70 -27.11 37.39
N CYS A 669 7.80 -27.05 36.64
CA CYS A 669 7.76 -27.18 35.18
C CYS A 669 7.47 -28.60 34.71
N HIS A 670 7.99 -29.63 35.38
CA HIS A 670 7.65 -31.01 35.05
C HIS A 670 6.16 -31.28 35.25
N LEU A 671 5.59 -30.80 36.37
CA LEU A 671 4.16 -30.86 36.64
C LEU A 671 3.34 -30.12 35.57
N MET A 672 3.73 -28.92 35.16
CA MET A 672 3.03 -28.20 34.08
C MET A 672 3.14 -28.89 32.72
N LEU A 673 4.30 -29.43 32.37
CA LEU A 673 4.52 -30.10 31.08
C LEU A 673 3.73 -31.41 30.98
N TYR A 674 3.80 -32.26 32.00
CA TYR A 674 3.35 -33.65 31.92
C TYR A 674 2.10 -33.95 32.76
N GLY A 675 1.66 -33.02 33.62
CA GLY A 675 0.53 -33.21 34.51
C GLY A 675 0.89 -33.99 35.78
N TYR A 676 -0.15 -34.43 36.49
CA TYR A 676 -0.01 -35.27 37.68
C TYR A 676 -1.10 -36.36 37.69
N PRO A 677 -0.80 -37.63 38.03
CA PRO A 677 -1.71 -38.76 37.79
C PRO A 677 -3.12 -38.64 38.37
N THR A 678 -3.27 -38.02 39.54
CA THR A 678 -4.59 -37.83 40.20
C THR A 678 -5.29 -36.54 39.78
N CYS A 679 -4.66 -35.70 38.96
CA CYS A 679 -5.28 -34.52 38.40
C CYS A 679 -6.02 -34.85 37.10
N PRO A 680 -7.31 -34.52 36.96
CA PRO A 680 -8.05 -34.74 35.73
C PRO A 680 -7.67 -33.75 34.61
N LYS A 681 -6.88 -32.70 34.91
CA LYS A 681 -6.46 -31.69 33.94
C LYS A 681 -5.13 -32.10 33.29
N PRO A 682 -5.05 -32.09 31.94
CA PRO A 682 -3.83 -32.49 31.23
C PRO A 682 -2.73 -31.43 31.32
N GLY A 683 -1.48 -31.88 31.37
CA GLY A 683 -0.30 -31.02 31.18
C GLY A 683 -0.19 -30.48 29.75
N ILE A 684 0.72 -29.52 29.54
CA ILE A 684 0.95 -28.83 28.26
C ILE A 684 1.18 -29.83 27.11
N VAL A 685 2.01 -30.85 27.33
CA VAL A 685 2.36 -31.85 26.30
C VAL A 685 1.11 -32.59 25.82
N ALA A 686 0.30 -33.11 26.73
CA ALA A 686 -0.91 -33.85 26.39
C ALA A 686 -1.96 -32.97 25.67
N GLN A 687 -2.05 -31.68 26.05
CA GLN A 687 -2.89 -30.71 25.35
C GLN A 687 -2.42 -30.52 23.90
N ILE A 688 -1.13 -30.26 23.68
CA ILE A 688 -0.57 -30.10 22.33
C ILE A 688 -0.79 -31.37 21.51
N GLN A 689 -0.53 -32.57 22.06
CA GLN A 689 -0.79 -33.84 21.36
C GLN A 689 -2.25 -33.97 20.91
N THR A 690 -3.20 -33.60 21.77
CA THR A 690 -4.62 -33.61 21.45
C THR A 690 -4.92 -32.68 20.28
N LEU A 691 -4.37 -31.47 20.27
CA LEU A 691 -4.58 -30.52 19.18
C LEU A 691 -3.92 -30.99 17.87
N LEU A 692 -2.74 -31.58 17.93
CA LEU A 692 -2.05 -32.16 16.76
C LEU A 692 -2.76 -33.39 16.20
N SER A 693 -3.53 -34.12 17.01
CA SER A 693 -4.32 -35.25 16.51
C SER A 693 -5.47 -34.81 15.60
N LYS A 694 -5.92 -33.55 15.71
CA LYS A 694 -7.00 -32.98 14.87
C LYS A 694 -6.53 -32.59 13.45
N THR A 695 -5.22 -32.56 13.21
CA THR A 695 -4.64 -32.19 11.91
C THR A 695 -4.28 -33.40 11.04
N ARG A 696 -4.44 -34.62 11.58
CA ARG A 696 -4.34 -35.89 10.86
C ARG A 696 -5.75 -36.36 10.50
#